data_AF-A0A937N3Z1-F1
#
_entry.id   AF-A0A937N3Z1-F1
#
_cell.length_a   1.000
_cell.length_b   1.000
_cell.length_c   1.000
_cell.angle_alpha   90.00
_cell.angle_beta   90.00
_cell.angle_gamma   90.00
#
_symmetry.space_group_name_H-M   'P 1'
#
loop_
_entity.id
_entity.type
_entity.pdbx_description
1 polymer ?
#
loop_
_entity_poly.entity_id
_entity_poly.type
_entity_poly.pdbx_seq_one_letter_code
_entity_poly.pdbx_strand_id
1 'polypeptide(L)'
;MRDLTIWLADYYLLATLLLIVTAGVKRLVRQPAQRMALSRATVAGLVCLAVITAAPGWPRVSLPFATVLSPAHRVAVSPPTIAPGDDAIADLAAPQSSGPDESSAPMPLTDPTADVPAARHTVEHTNNQASAGTAHRITAIMIRCFLVGTALVAIWLAVGVILTMRLRLMAWHAAEPIQSVLGRVLPDQPASTRVMLSNRVNQAVAVGCFAADIILPRRFIEAESRVGLEAALAHECAHIRNGDLRLLALMRCLALVLYAHPLYWAFRRRVQVDQELLADAAAGQCCDTADYAEVLLHWFRTNAADRSRLMTATLGLWERPHSLKRRIAMLLDDGFRVQTDCPTAWRAFGSGLLIAAVFALSFFTLRTTPDSMADEVQVGEPESPVPLAADGNNAAAEESKDAEQADDATAPAAGSAEATSDTKSRDSKYRSAEEAWRAGIAGNSAARRKAFEAALRLASDDAFKIRIYEALRPTYRRLSGVDKMVEACEFIIRHTDSDAKRSLTRRDLVSFMYQRGKLDRLVSRHEGVLKEDSNDRTSLYILSEVYDRARPNPKRAAELLQRMMDLEPDKPLDVSTTAKLAMQLVRQKKYSESAELYEKIAPLDENLAAWHWKEAASAWLKQGANDKALAAAKKATASTPEKRSKLLIHFWHRHLGEVFLATGEFKLAASHLEHAIENTDIEGYLRDCRGLLAEARLKADDGN
;
A
#
# COMPACT_ATOMS: atom_id res chain seq x y z
N MET A 1 -17.25 34.14 10.83
CA MET A 1 -15.92 33.49 10.76
C MET A 1 -15.59 32.69 12.02
N ARG A 2 -15.76 33.26 13.23
CA ARG A 2 -15.54 32.57 14.52
C ARG A 2 -16.32 31.25 14.63
N ASP A 3 -17.55 31.24 14.17
CA ASP A 3 -18.49 30.11 14.28
C ASP A 3 -18.06 28.94 13.39
N LEU A 4 -17.63 29.26 12.16
CA LEU A 4 -17.06 28.30 11.21
C LEU A 4 -15.77 27.66 11.73
N THR A 5 -14.94 28.40 12.47
CA THR A 5 -13.69 27.87 13.04
C THR A 5 -13.93 26.97 14.24
N ILE A 6 -14.85 27.36 15.13
CA ILE A 6 -15.29 26.50 16.25
C ILE A 6 -15.93 25.21 15.70
N TRP A 7 -16.85 25.32 14.74
CA TRP A 7 -17.47 24.16 14.08
C TRP A 7 -16.45 23.24 13.41
N LEU A 8 -15.50 23.80 12.65
CA LEU A 8 -14.49 23.02 11.95
C LEU A 8 -13.54 22.31 12.92
N ALA A 9 -13.17 22.97 14.03
CA ALA A 9 -12.33 22.39 15.08
C ALA A 9 -13.04 21.25 15.84
N ASP A 10 -14.28 21.47 16.31
CA ASP A 10 -15.12 20.43 16.91
C ASP A 10 -15.28 19.24 15.93
N TYR A 11 -15.63 19.51 14.66
CA TYR A 11 -15.83 18.47 13.66
C TYR A 11 -14.54 17.68 13.36
N TYR A 12 -13.38 18.34 13.20
CA TYR A 12 -12.11 17.65 12.95
C TYR A 12 -11.65 16.82 14.15
N LEU A 13 -11.92 17.26 15.38
CA LEU A 13 -11.62 16.49 16.60
C LEU A 13 -12.48 15.22 16.67
N LEU A 14 -13.80 15.34 16.53
CA LEU A 14 -14.70 14.18 16.61
C LEU A 14 -14.52 13.22 15.41
N ALA A 15 -14.25 13.75 14.21
CA ALA A 15 -13.88 12.94 13.04
C ALA A 15 -12.56 12.19 13.26
N THR A 16 -11.55 12.82 13.88
CA THR A 16 -10.28 12.17 14.23
C THR A 16 -10.50 11.00 15.17
N LEU A 17 -11.27 11.20 16.26
CA LEU A 17 -11.59 10.14 17.22
C LEU A 17 -12.33 8.97 16.57
N LEU A 18 -13.40 9.25 15.80
CA LEU A 18 -14.17 8.23 15.09
C LEU A 18 -13.32 7.44 14.08
N LEU A 19 -12.41 8.11 13.37
CA LEU A 19 -11.50 7.47 12.41
C LEU A 19 -10.40 6.65 13.09
N ILE A 20 -9.89 7.05 14.26
CA ILE A 20 -8.94 6.26 15.06
C ILE A 20 -9.61 4.98 15.57
N VAL A 21 -10.79 5.08 16.19
CA VAL A 21 -11.55 3.91 16.69
C VAL A 21 -11.88 2.96 15.53
N THR A 22 -12.37 3.49 14.41
CA THR A 22 -12.63 2.71 13.19
C THR A 22 -11.35 1.99 12.70
N ALA A 23 -10.21 2.68 12.67
CA ALA A 23 -8.94 2.08 12.24
C ALA A 23 -8.43 0.99 13.19
N GLY A 24 -8.69 1.13 14.49
CA GLY A 24 -8.46 0.09 15.51
C GLY A 24 -9.30 -1.16 15.23
N VAL A 25 -10.63 -1.03 15.20
CA VAL A 25 -11.54 -2.17 14.98
C VAL A 25 -11.30 -2.83 13.62
N LYS A 26 -11.02 -2.06 12.55
CA LYS A 26 -10.68 -2.61 11.21
C LYS A 26 -9.36 -3.39 11.16
N ARG A 27 -8.51 -3.39 12.20
CA ARG A 27 -7.35 -4.30 12.32
C ARG A 27 -7.73 -5.68 12.88
N LEU A 28 -8.74 -5.75 13.74
CA LEU A 28 -9.22 -7.00 14.35
C LEU A 28 -10.12 -7.79 13.38
N VAL A 29 -10.93 -7.10 12.59
CA VAL A 29 -11.91 -7.69 11.67
C VAL A 29 -11.24 -8.25 10.40
N ARG A 30 -11.14 -9.58 10.28
CA ARG A 30 -10.53 -10.27 9.12
C ARG A 30 -11.39 -10.26 7.85
N GLN A 31 -12.72 -10.35 7.94
CA GLN A 31 -13.60 -10.43 6.76
C GLN A 31 -13.83 -9.06 6.06
N PRO A 32 -13.66 -8.95 4.72
CA PRO A 32 -13.92 -7.72 3.98
C PRO A 32 -15.37 -7.20 4.12
N ALA A 33 -16.38 -8.07 4.06
CA ALA A 33 -17.79 -7.66 4.18
C ALA A 33 -18.11 -7.01 5.55
N GLN A 34 -17.56 -7.57 6.64
CA GLN A 34 -17.67 -7.02 7.99
C GLN A 34 -16.97 -5.66 8.12
N ARG A 35 -15.76 -5.52 7.53
CA ARG A 35 -15.05 -4.23 7.43
C ARG A 35 -15.81 -3.22 6.58
N MET A 36 -16.53 -3.66 5.55
CA MET A 36 -17.34 -2.80 4.68
C MET A 36 -18.59 -2.28 5.40
N ALA A 37 -19.29 -3.13 6.15
CA ALA A 37 -20.41 -2.71 7.00
C ALA A 37 -19.99 -1.63 8.01
N LEU A 38 -18.88 -1.86 8.73
CA LEU A 38 -18.29 -0.86 9.62
C LEU A 38 -17.88 0.42 8.87
N SER A 39 -17.37 0.32 7.65
CA SER A 39 -16.99 1.50 6.85
C SER A 39 -18.19 2.34 6.41
N ARG A 40 -19.29 1.70 6.02
CA ARG A 40 -20.56 2.37 5.70
C ARG A 40 -21.13 3.07 6.94
N ALA A 41 -21.04 2.43 8.10
CA ALA A 41 -21.37 3.03 9.38
C ALA A 41 -20.47 4.28 9.66
N THR A 42 -19.14 4.16 9.59
CA THR A 42 -18.21 5.30 9.80
C THR A 42 -18.53 6.49 8.88
N VAL A 43 -18.84 6.25 7.60
CA VAL A 43 -19.23 7.31 6.66
C VAL A 43 -20.53 8.00 7.08
N ALA A 44 -21.55 7.24 7.50
CA ALA A 44 -22.77 7.83 8.04
C ALA A 44 -22.49 8.63 9.32
N GLY A 45 -21.65 8.11 10.22
CA GLY A 45 -21.25 8.81 11.45
C GLY A 45 -20.53 10.13 11.21
N LEU A 46 -19.66 10.21 10.20
CA LEU A 46 -19.04 11.48 9.79
C LEU A 46 -20.07 12.51 9.28
N VAL A 47 -21.07 12.07 8.51
CA VAL A 47 -22.18 12.94 8.08
C VAL A 47 -23.02 13.41 9.27
N CYS A 48 -23.39 12.50 10.17
CA CYS A 48 -24.13 12.83 11.39
C CYS A 48 -23.36 13.81 12.28
N LEU A 49 -22.06 13.58 12.52
CA LEU A 49 -21.21 14.49 13.30
C LEU A 49 -21.16 15.89 12.68
N ALA A 50 -20.99 16.02 11.36
CA ALA A 50 -20.96 17.32 10.68
C ALA A 50 -22.26 18.13 10.87
N VAL A 51 -23.42 17.44 10.91
CA VAL A 51 -24.74 18.04 11.14
C VAL A 51 -24.95 18.37 12.62
N ILE A 52 -24.58 17.47 13.54
CA ILE A 52 -24.78 17.65 14.99
C ILE A 52 -23.85 18.73 15.56
N THR A 53 -22.60 18.86 15.09
CA THR A 53 -21.74 19.99 15.48
C THR A 53 -22.25 21.33 14.94
N ALA A 54 -23.02 21.34 13.83
CA ALA A 54 -23.64 22.54 13.27
C ALA A 54 -24.92 22.97 14.02
N ALA A 55 -25.59 22.06 14.73
CA ALA A 55 -26.84 22.35 15.44
C ALA A 55 -26.62 23.33 16.62
N PRO A 56 -27.32 24.47 16.68
CA PRO A 56 -27.05 25.48 17.72
C PRO A 56 -27.40 25.00 19.14
N GLY A 57 -28.51 24.27 19.30
CA GLY A 57 -29.04 23.84 20.60
C GLY A 57 -28.61 22.46 21.11
N TRP A 58 -27.57 21.84 20.55
CA TRP A 58 -27.12 20.52 21.04
C TRP A 58 -26.35 20.63 22.37
N PRO A 59 -26.67 19.81 23.39
CA PRO A 59 -25.98 19.83 24.69
C PRO A 59 -24.54 19.34 24.56
N ARG A 60 -23.59 20.07 25.16
CA ARG A 60 -22.15 19.81 25.03
C ARG A 60 -21.42 20.14 26.34
N VAL A 61 -20.47 19.29 26.69
CA VAL A 61 -19.52 19.39 27.81
C VAL A 61 -18.16 19.81 27.26
N SER A 62 -17.55 20.80 27.89
CA SER A 62 -16.23 21.30 27.52
C SER A 62 -15.13 20.30 27.92
N LEU A 63 -14.15 20.08 27.03
CA LEU A 63 -12.97 19.29 27.38
C LEU A 63 -11.98 20.15 28.22
N PRO A 64 -11.53 19.68 29.41
CA PRO A 64 -10.73 20.49 30.35
C PRO A 64 -9.31 20.83 29.86
N PHE A 65 -8.93 20.41 28.65
CA PHE A 65 -7.68 20.79 28.00
C PHE A 65 -7.75 22.18 27.34
N ALA A 66 -8.95 22.73 27.09
CA ALA A 66 -9.12 24.06 26.50
C ALA A 66 -8.52 25.19 27.37
N THR A 67 -8.46 24.98 28.69
CA THR A 67 -7.97 25.93 29.69
C THR A 67 -6.48 26.27 29.55
N VAL A 68 -5.70 25.47 28.81
CA VAL A 68 -4.24 25.66 28.63
C VAL A 68 -3.90 26.75 27.59
N LEU A 69 -4.87 27.19 26.78
CA LEU A 69 -4.67 28.21 25.74
C LEU A 69 -5.47 29.51 25.94
N SER A 70 -6.28 29.60 27.00
CA SER A 70 -6.78 30.88 27.48
C SER A 70 -5.76 31.50 28.44
N PRO A 71 -5.30 32.74 28.23
CA PRO A 71 -4.66 33.47 29.32
C PRO A 71 -5.71 33.63 30.43
N ALA A 72 -5.45 33.01 31.59
CA ALA A 72 -6.41 32.98 32.67
C ALA A 72 -6.81 34.40 33.05
N HIS A 73 -8.10 34.71 32.99
CA HIS A 73 -8.65 35.94 33.53
C HIS A 73 -8.61 35.82 35.05
N ARG A 74 -7.42 36.03 35.64
CA ARG A 74 -7.26 36.18 37.07
C ARG A 74 -8.06 37.41 37.46
N VAL A 75 -9.29 37.19 37.92
CA VAL A 75 -10.05 38.17 38.69
C VAL A 75 -9.11 38.60 39.81
N ALA A 76 -8.68 39.85 39.77
CA ALA A 76 -7.87 40.42 40.82
C ALA A 76 -8.76 40.56 42.05
N VAL A 77 -8.71 39.57 42.95
CA VAL A 77 -9.26 39.68 44.29
C VAL A 77 -8.43 40.74 45.00
N SER A 78 -8.86 41.99 44.92
CA SER A 78 -8.31 43.08 45.71
C SER A 78 -8.37 42.68 47.18
N PRO A 79 -7.26 42.69 47.93
CA PRO A 79 -7.32 42.48 49.36
C PRO A 79 -8.19 43.59 49.99
N PRO A 80 -8.97 43.30 51.04
CA PRO A 80 -9.86 44.28 51.63
C PRO A 80 -9.06 45.43 52.25
N THR A 81 -9.22 46.63 51.70
CA THR A 81 -8.68 47.86 52.28
C THR A 81 -9.35 48.12 53.62
N ILE A 82 -8.62 47.88 54.72
CA ILE A 82 -9.02 48.32 56.05
C ILE A 82 -8.83 49.84 56.10
N ALA A 83 -9.92 50.60 55.96
CA ALA A 83 -9.95 52.01 56.27
C ALA A 83 -10.22 52.20 57.78
N PRO A 84 -9.45 53.04 58.48
CA PRO A 84 -9.92 53.68 59.72
C PRO A 84 -11.11 54.61 59.42
N GLY A 85 -11.89 54.97 60.44
CA GLY A 85 -12.86 56.07 60.37
C GLY A 85 -12.19 57.45 60.25
N ASP A 86 -12.92 58.56 60.12
CA ASP A 86 -14.34 58.77 60.48
C ASP A 86 -15.08 59.71 59.51
N ASP A 87 -16.41 59.75 59.64
CA ASP A 87 -17.36 60.84 59.40
C ASP A 87 -17.12 61.93 58.31
N ALA A 88 -17.85 61.72 57.21
CA ALA A 88 -19.00 62.57 56.81
C ALA A 88 -18.82 63.90 56.03
N ILE A 89 -19.97 64.28 55.44
CA ILE A 89 -20.34 65.54 54.75
C ILE A 89 -19.80 65.70 53.31
N ALA A 90 -20.69 66.18 52.43
CA ALA A 90 -20.47 66.42 51.02
C ALA A 90 -20.19 67.91 50.73
N ASP A 91 -19.71 68.22 49.52
CA ASP A 91 -20.44 69.20 48.70
C ASP A 91 -20.19 68.99 47.18
N LEU A 92 -20.89 69.77 46.36
CA LEU A 92 -20.87 69.83 44.91
C LEU A 92 -19.80 70.79 44.36
N ALA A 93 -19.78 70.88 43.02
CA ALA A 93 -19.35 72.00 42.18
C ALA A 93 -17.95 71.95 41.54
N ALA A 94 -17.98 72.24 40.23
CA ALA A 94 -16.88 72.78 39.40
C ALA A 94 -17.13 74.32 39.27
N PRO A 95 -16.58 75.12 38.31
CA PRO A 95 -15.66 74.84 37.20
C PRO A 95 -14.57 75.94 37.03
N GLN A 96 -14.25 76.34 35.77
CA GLN A 96 -13.30 77.39 35.30
C GLN A 96 -11.82 76.95 35.26
N SER A 97 -11.13 76.87 34.10
CA SER A 97 -10.76 77.90 33.08
C SER A 97 -9.67 78.87 33.60
N SER A 98 -8.62 79.27 32.87
CA SER A 98 -8.27 79.38 31.43
C SER A 98 -6.84 78.81 31.19
N GLY A 99 -6.08 78.92 30.08
CA GLY A 99 -5.95 79.77 28.89
C GLY A 99 -4.49 79.57 28.35
N PRO A 100 -4.16 79.80 27.06
CA PRO A 100 -2.86 79.39 26.47
C PRO A 100 -1.83 80.54 26.35
N ASP A 101 -0.52 80.22 26.19
CA ASP A 101 0.13 80.33 24.86
C ASP A 101 1.61 79.84 24.73
N GLU A 102 2.02 79.71 23.46
CA GLU A 102 3.35 79.66 22.80
C GLU A 102 4.71 79.50 23.53
N SER A 103 5.41 78.41 23.13
CA SER A 103 6.67 78.42 22.33
C SER A 103 8.09 78.68 22.93
N SER A 104 9.03 78.00 22.27
CA SER A 104 10.51 78.17 22.23
C SER A 104 11.39 77.57 23.33
N ALA A 105 12.55 77.06 22.90
CA ALA A 105 13.63 76.46 23.70
C ALA A 105 14.98 77.10 23.28
N PRO A 106 16.06 77.00 24.08
CA PRO A 106 16.94 75.83 23.95
C PRO A 106 17.66 75.36 25.25
N MET A 107 18.35 74.22 25.12
CA MET A 107 19.39 73.67 26.01
C MET A 107 20.69 74.54 26.01
N PRO A 108 21.69 74.38 26.94
CA PRO A 108 22.20 73.08 27.41
C PRO A 108 22.81 72.92 28.84
N LEU A 109 22.99 71.65 29.21
CA LEU A 109 24.08 71.05 30.03
C LEU A 109 24.48 71.68 31.39
N THR A 110 24.12 70.97 32.49
CA THR A 110 25.10 70.54 33.52
C THR A 110 24.55 69.36 34.34
N ASP A 111 25.47 68.57 34.90
CA ASP A 111 25.28 67.35 35.71
C ASP A 111 26.41 67.39 36.79
N PRO A 112 26.43 66.64 37.92
CA PRO A 112 25.54 65.53 38.28
C PRO A 112 25.08 65.47 39.76
N THR A 113 24.31 64.41 40.09
CA THR A 113 24.06 63.84 41.44
C THR A 113 23.38 64.73 42.49
N ALA A 114 22.32 64.30 43.20
CA ALA A 114 21.74 62.96 43.35
C ALA A 114 20.26 63.04 43.79
N ASP A 115 19.45 62.02 43.44
CA ASP A 115 18.37 61.55 44.33
C ASP A 115 17.92 60.11 44.00
N VAL A 116 17.12 59.51 44.89
CA VAL A 116 16.76 58.08 44.90
C VAL A 116 15.54 57.77 43.99
N PRO A 117 15.56 56.69 43.18
CA PRO A 117 14.47 56.40 42.24
C PRO A 117 13.21 55.80 42.90
N ALA A 118 12.13 56.58 42.96
CA ALA A 118 10.80 56.08 43.29
C ALA A 118 10.18 55.29 42.10
N ALA A 119 10.12 53.97 42.22
CA ALA A 119 9.66 53.09 41.14
C ALA A 119 8.15 53.24 40.83
N ARG A 120 7.81 53.90 39.71
CA ARG A 120 6.45 53.89 39.15
C ARG A 120 6.24 52.65 38.28
N HIS A 121 5.43 51.70 38.75
CA HIS A 121 5.01 50.54 37.95
C HIS A 121 4.02 50.95 36.85
N THR A 122 4.50 51.09 35.61
CA THR A 122 3.65 51.11 34.41
C THR A 122 3.18 49.70 34.09
N VAL A 123 1.87 49.44 34.26
CA VAL A 123 1.27 48.11 34.05
C VAL A 123 1.17 47.76 32.56
N GLU A 124 1.58 46.55 32.18
CA GLU A 124 1.63 46.05 30.79
C GLU A 124 0.25 45.78 30.15
N HIS A 125 -0.52 46.82 29.83
CA HIS A 125 -1.79 46.65 29.12
C HIS A 125 -1.67 46.38 27.61
N THR A 126 -0.47 46.56 27.02
CA THR A 126 -0.24 46.44 25.56
C THR A 126 -0.09 45.00 25.07
N ASN A 127 0.50 44.11 25.87
CA ASN A 127 0.97 42.79 25.44
C ASN A 127 -0.20 41.83 25.06
N ASN A 128 -1.30 41.89 25.82
CA ASN A 128 -2.50 41.08 25.56
C ASN A 128 -3.30 41.51 24.32
N GLN A 129 -3.21 42.76 23.87
CA GLN A 129 -3.91 43.21 22.65
C GLN A 129 -3.15 42.79 21.38
N ALA A 130 -1.82 42.86 21.40
CA ALA A 130 -0.97 42.46 20.28
C ALA A 130 -1.05 40.95 19.97
N SER A 131 -1.07 40.11 21.00
CA SER A 131 -1.23 38.66 20.88
C SER A 131 -2.62 38.27 20.34
N ALA A 132 -3.70 38.87 20.86
CA ALA A 132 -5.06 38.64 20.38
C ALA A 132 -5.23 39.04 18.89
N GLY A 133 -4.69 40.20 18.48
CA GLY A 133 -4.68 40.63 17.09
C GLY A 133 -3.91 39.70 16.16
N THR A 134 -2.81 39.13 16.64
CA THR A 134 -2.00 38.15 15.88
C THR A 134 -2.72 36.81 15.72
N ALA A 135 -3.30 36.28 16.79
CA ALA A 135 -4.11 35.06 16.77
C ALA A 135 -5.31 35.18 15.81
N HIS A 136 -5.99 36.33 15.79
CA HIS A 136 -7.08 36.59 14.85
C HIS A 136 -6.60 36.59 13.38
N ARG A 137 -5.45 37.22 13.09
CA ARG A 137 -4.86 37.24 11.74
C ARG A 137 -4.50 35.83 11.25
N ILE A 138 -3.85 35.02 12.10
CA ILE A 138 -3.50 33.63 11.77
C ILE A 138 -4.77 32.82 11.49
N THR A 139 -5.77 32.92 12.37
CA THR A 139 -7.08 32.24 12.21
C THR A 139 -7.75 32.62 10.89
N ALA A 140 -7.78 33.91 10.54
CA ALA A 140 -8.34 34.40 9.28
C ALA A 140 -7.54 33.96 8.04
N ILE A 141 -6.23 33.71 8.15
CA ILE A 141 -5.44 33.10 7.07
C ILE A 141 -5.82 31.62 6.94
N MET A 142 -5.86 30.86 8.03
CA MET A 142 -6.22 29.43 8.01
C MET A 142 -7.62 29.19 7.41
N ILE A 143 -8.62 30.01 7.73
CA ILE A 143 -9.95 29.93 7.09
C ILE A 143 -9.86 30.16 5.58
N ARG A 144 -9.11 31.17 5.13
CA ARG A 144 -8.98 31.47 3.69
C ARG A 144 -8.27 30.35 2.93
N CYS A 145 -7.19 29.81 3.49
CA CYS A 145 -6.54 28.61 2.94
C CYS A 145 -7.48 27.39 2.92
N PHE A 146 -8.31 27.20 3.95
CA PHE A 146 -9.30 26.13 4.01
C PHE A 146 -10.36 26.24 2.92
N LEU A 147 -10.92 27.43 2.72
CA LEU A 147 -11.93 27.70 1.69
C LEU A 147 -11.35 27.57 0.27
N VAL A 148 -10.11 28.03 0.04
CA VAL A 148 -9.42 27.84 -1.25
C VAL A 148 -9.20 26.35 -1.55
N GLY A 149 -8.74 25.56 -0.58
CA GLY A 149 -8.60 24.11 -0.75
C GLY A 149 -9.94 23.40 -1.00
N THR A 150 -11.00 23.82 -0.29
CA THR A 150 -12.37 23.34 -0.52
C THR A 150 -12.84 23.63 -1.94
N ALA A 151 -12.59 24.85 -2.46
CA ALA A 151 -12.95 25.25 -3.82
C ALA A 151 -12.16 24.47 -4.89
N LEU A 152 -10.86 24.23 -4.68
CA LEU A 152 -10.05 23.40 -5.57
C LEU A 152 -10.55 21.95 -5.62
N VAL A 153 -10.96 21.39 -4.48
CA VAL A 153 -11.57 20.05 -4.42
C VAL A 153 -12.94 20.04 -5.10
N ALA A 154 -13.76 21.07 -4.94
CA ALA A 154 -15.05 21.20 -5.64
C ALA A 154 -14.87 21.26 -7.17
N ILE A 155 -13.91 22.04 -7.67
CA ILE A 155 -13.55 22.11 -9.09
C ILE A 155 -13.07 20.74 -9.60
N TRP A 156 -12.18 20.08 -8.87
CA TRP A 156 -11.68 18.74 -9.22
C TRP A 156 -12.81 17.70 -9.29
N LEU A 157 -13.76 17.72 -8.35
CA LEU A 157 -14.93 16.85 -8.37
C LEU A 157 -15.86 17.17 -9.54
N ALA A 158 -16.10 18.46 -9.84
CA ALA A 158 -16.92 18.89 -10.98
C ALA A 158 -16.30 18.44 -12.32
N VAL A 159 -14.99 18.60 -12.49
CA VAL A 159 -14.25 18.07 -13.66
C VAL A 159 -14.40 16.54 -13.75
N GLY A 160 -14.27 15.82 -12.64
CA GLY A 160 -14.49 14.37 -12.59
C GLY A 160 -15.91 13.96 -13.02
N VAL A 161 -16.94 14.70 -12.60
CA VAL A 161 -18.33 14.48 -13.04
C VAL A 161 -18.49 14.78 -14.53
N ILE A 162 -18.00 15.92 -15.02
CA ILE A 162 -18.09 16.31 -16.43
C ILE A 162 -17.39 15.29 -17.34
N LEU A 163 -16.21 14.80 -16.95
CA LEU A 163 -15.49 13.75 -17.70
C LEU A 163 -16.26 12.42 -17.69
N THR A 164 -16.87 12.05 -16.57
CA THR A 164 -17.72 10.84 -16.48
C THR A 164 -18.98 10.96 -17.33
N MET A 165 -19.62 12.13 -17.34
CA MET A 165 -20.80 12.40 -18.18
C MET A 165 -20.45 12.41 -19.67
N ARG A 166 -19.34 13.07 -20.06
CA ARG A 166 -18.82 13.01 -21.43
C ARG A 166 -18.51 11.58 -21.87
N LEU A 167 -17.90 10.76 -21.00
CA LEU A 167 -17.64 9.35 -21.29
C LEU A 167 -18.93 8.56 -21.52
N ARG A 168 -19.95 8.73 -20.66
CA ARG A 168 -21.27 8.07 -20.79
C ARG A 168 -22.02 8.50 -22.05
N LEU A 169 -22.00 9.80 -22.39
CA LEU A 169 -22.64 10.35 -23.59
C LEU A 169 -21.91 9.96 -24.89
N MET A 170 -20.63 9.62 -24.82
CA MET A 170 -19.81 9.16 -25.95
C MET A 170 -19.63 7.63 -25.99
N ALA A 171 -20.34 6.89 -25.14
CA ALA A 171 -20.41 5.44 -25.16
C ALA A 171 -21.66 4.99 -25.93
N TRP A 172 -21.57 3.88 -26.65
CA TRP A 172 -22.63 3.31 -27.46
C TRP A 172 -23.16 2.01 -26.83
N HIS A 173 -24.40 1.61 -27.12
CA HIS A 173 -24.98 0.40 -26.52
C HIS A 173 -24.29 -0.87 -27.02
N ALA A 174 -24.05 -1.82 -26.11
CA ALA A 174 -23.58 -3.15 -26.49
C ALA A 174 -24.70 -3.95 -27.15
N ALA A 175 -24.36 -4.71 -28.19
CA ALA A 175 -25.31 -5.54 -28.93
C ALA A 175 -25.94 -6.64 -28.04
N GLU A 176 -27.15 -7.06 -28.39
CA GLU A 176 -27.96 -8.05 -27.65
C GLU A 176 -27.20 -9.28 -27.13
N PRO A 177 -26.29 -9.94 -27.88
CA PRO A 177 -25.54 -11.07 -27.36
C PRO A 177 -24.79 -10.77 -26.05
N ILE A 178 -24.31 -9.55 -25.84
CA ILE A 178 -23.56 -9.14 -24.64
C ILE A 178 -24.51 -8.81 -23.48
N GLN A 179 -25.67 -8.18 -23.76
CA GLN A 179 -26.72 -8.01 -22.74
C GLN A 179 -27.23 -9.39 -22.27
N SER A 180 -27.34 -10.37 -23.19
CA SER A 180 -27.69 -11.76 -22.86
C SER A 180 -26.61 -12.50 -22.03
N VAL A 181 -25.35 -12.06 -22.09
CA VAL A 181 -24.29 -12.57 -21.20
C VAL A 181 -24.42 -11.93 -19.82
N LEU A 182 -24.69 -10.62 -19.72
CA LEU A 182 -24.95 -9.97 -18.42
C LEU A 182 -26.10 -10.68 -17.67
N GLY A 183 -27.26 -10.87 -18.30
CA GLY A 183 -28.40 -11.55 -17.70
C GLY A 183 -28.18 -13.03 -17.38
N ARG A 184 -27.20 -13.69 -18.02
CA ARG A 184 -26.80 -15.08 -17.73
C ARG A 184 -25.82 -15.17 -16.57
N VAL A 185 -24.91 -14.21 -16.44
CA VAL A 185 -23.92 -14.18 -15.35
C VAL A 185 -24.58 -13.70 -14.04
N LEU A 186 -25.53 -12.75 -14.11
CA LEU A 186 -26.27 -12.29 -12.93
C LEU A 186 -27.78 -12.11 -13.24
N PRO A 187 -28.65 -13.07 -12.86
CA PRO A 187 -30.09 -12.94 -13.07
C PRO A 187 -30.75 -11.89 -12.15
N ASP A 188 -30.16 -11.60 -10.99
CA ASP A 188 -30.76 -10.73 -9.94
C ASP A 188 -30.46 -9.23 -10.10
N GLN A 189 -29.84 -8.80 -11.22
CA GLN A 189 -29.54 -7.38 -11.45
C GLN A 189 -30.79 -6.61 -11.92
N PRO A 190 -30.97 -5.33 -11.52
CA PRO A 190 -32.11 -4.55 -11.96
C PRO A 190 -32.01 -4.27 -13.45
N ALA A 191 -33.12 -4.44 -14.18
CA ALA A 191 -33.23 -4.31 -15.63
C ALA A 191 -32.85 -2.92 -16.20
N SER A 192 -32.54 -1.94 -15.34
CA SER A 192 -32.00 -0.63 -15.71
C SER A 192 -30.47 -0.61 -15.91
N THR A 193 -29.74 -1.66 -15.53
CA THR A 193 -28.28 -1.73 -15.71
C THR A 193 -27.95 -2.15 -17.13
N ARG A 194 -27.36 -1.25 -17.92
CA ARG A 194 -27.05 -1.48 -19.34
C ARG A 194 -25.56 -1.67 -19.56
N VAL A 195 -25.17 -2.59 -20.45
CA VAL A 195 -23.80 -2.64 -20.96
C VAL A 195 -23.65 -1.64 -22.11
N MET A 196 -22.64 -0.78 -22.00
CA MET A 196 -22.22 0.20 -23.00
C MET A 196 -20.77 -0.07 -23.40
N LEU A 197 -20.33 0.51 -24.52
CA LEU A 197 -19.02 0.31 -25.11
C LEU A 197 -18.33 1.64 -25.39
N SER A 198 -17.01 1.69 -25.18
CA SER A 198 -16.22 2.87 -25.48
C SER A 198 -14.79 2.52 -25.91
N ASN A 199 -14.24 3.36 -26.78
CA ASN A 199 -12.82 3.32 -27.18
C ASN A 199 -11.94 4.16 -26.25
N ARG A 200 -12.51 4.80 -25.21
CA ARG A 200 -11.82 5.68 -24.25
C ARG A 200 -11.57 5.06 -22.88
N VAL A 201 -11.99 3.82 -22.65
CA VAL A 201 -11.67 3.06 -21.43
C VAL A 201 -10.83 1.83 -21.80
N ASN A 202 -9.89 1.50 -20.93
CA ASN A 202 -8.96 0.38 -21.13
C ASN A 202 -9.28 -0.83 -20.22
N GLN A 203 -10.13 -0.63 -19.21
CA GLN A 203 -10.73 -1.67 -18.36
C GLN A 203 -12.25 -1.45 -18.34
N ALA A 204 -13.00 -2.46 -17.88
CA ALA A 204 -14.42 -2.30 -17.55
C ALA A 204 -14.58 -1.23 -16.45
N VAL A 205 -15.73 -0.53 -16.42
CA VAL A 205 -16.03 0.43 -15.36
C VAL A 205 -17.55 0.67 -15.20
N ALA A 206 -18.07 0.48 -14.00
CA ALA A 206 -19.41 0.89 -13.61
C ALA A 206 -19.48 2.40 -13.38
N VAL A 207 -20.50 3.07 -13.96
CA VAL A 207 -20.70 4.53 -13.85
C VAL A 207 -22.15 4.89 -13.55
N GLY A 208 -22.35 5.87 -12.66
CA GLY A 208 -23.66 6.41 -12.29
C GLY A 208 -24.17 5.93 -10.92
N CYS A 209 -24.56 6.86 -10.04
CA CYS A 209 -24.90 6.53 -8.65
C CYS A 209 -26.35 6.06 -8.44
N PHE A 210 -27.27 6.46 -9.32
CA PHE A 210 -28.70 6.21 -9.21
C PHE A 210 -29.19 5.19 -10.26
N ALA A 211 -28.85 5.43 -11.53
CA ALA A 211 -28.92 4.44 -12.61
C ALA A 211 -27.49 4.17 -13.10
N ALA A 212 -26.99 2.95 -12.83
CA ALA A 212 -25.62 2.53 -13.11
C ALA A 212 -25.55 1.81 -14.46
N ASP A 213 -24.69 2.27 -15.37
CA ASP A 213 -24.33 1.55 -16.59
C ASP A 213 -22.91 0.95 -16.44
N ILE A 214 -22.62 -0.14 -17.15
CA ILE A 214 -21.27 -0.71 -17.22
C ILE A 214 -20.67 -0.36 -18.57
N ILE A 215 -19.55 0.37 -18.59
CA ILE A 215 -18.83 0.69 -19.83
C ILE A 215 -17.68 -0.30 -20.00
N LEU A 216 -17.73 -1.09 -21.09
CA LEU A 216 -16.66 -1.99 -21.50
C LEU A 216 -15.73 -1.32 -22.54
N PRO A 217 -14.43 -1.65 -22.52
CA PRO A 217 -13.54 -1.37 -23.65
C PRO A 217 -13.99 -2.14 -24.89
N ARG A 218 -13.96 -1.53 -26.07
CA ARG A 218 -14.25 -2.24 -27.34
C ARG A 218 -13.44 -3.55 -27.50
N ARG A 219 -12.16 -3.54 -27.08
CA ARG A 219 -11.26 -4.71 -27.12
C ARG A 219 -11.72 -5.91 -26.29
N PHE A 220 -12.65 -5.74 -25.33
CA PHE A 220 -13.24 -6.86 -24.57
C PHE A 220 -14.23 -7.69 -25.41
N ILE A 221 -14.65 -7.22 -26.59
CA ILE A 221 -15.40 -8.01 -27.57
C ILE A 221 -14.45 -8.69 -28.57
N GLU A 222 -13.38 -7.98 -28.95
CA GLU A 222 -12.54 -8.35 -30.09
C GLU A 222 -11.39 -9.31 -29.72
N ALA A 223 -10.92 -9.29 -28.46
CA ALA A 223 -9.70 -10.00 -28.05
C ALA A 223 -9.75 -10.65 -26.65
N GLU A 224 -10.74 -10.36 -25.81
CA GLU A 224 -10.86 -10.98 -24.49
C GLU A 224 -11.54 -12.35 -24.57
N SER A 225 -11.12 -13.25 -23.68
CA SER A 225 -11.72 -14.57 -23.52
C SER A 225 -13.15 -14.48 -22.97
N ARG A 226 -14.02 -15.45 -23.31
CA ARG A 226 -15.38 -15.51 -22.75
C ARG A 226 -15.38 -15.48 -21.21
N VAL A 227 -14.47 -16.25 -20.59
CA VAL A 227 -14.29 -16.28 -19.12
C VAL A 227 -13.87 -14.92 -18.58
N GLY A 228 -12.96 -14.23 -19.25
CA GLY A 228 -12.56 -12.86 -18.89
C GLY A 228 -13.71 -11.86 -18.99
N LEU A 229 -14.50 -11.90 -20.06
CA LEU A 229 -15.68 -11.04 -20.22
C LEU A 229 -16.74 -11.31 -19.15
N GLU A 230 -17.05 -12.57 -18.87
CA GLU A 230 -18.01 -12.97 -17.83
C GLU A 230 -17.53 -12.55 -16.43
N ALA A 231 -16.24 -12.72 -16.13
CA ALA A 231 -15.65 -12.28 -14.86
C ALA A 231 -15.57 -10.74 -14.73
N ALA A 232 -15.34 -10.01 -15.82
CA ALA A 232 -15.33 -8.54 -15.83
C ALA A 232 -16.72 -7.97 -15.53
N LEU A 233 -17.75 -8.53 -16.17
CA LEU A 233 -19.14 -8.16 -15.89
C LEU A 233 -19.51 -8.48 -14.43
N ALA A 234 -19.12 -9.65 -13.92
CA ALA A 234 -19.33 -10.01 -12.51
C ALA A 234 -18.66 -9.05 -11.52
N HIS A 235 -17.42 -8.60 -11.81
CA HIS A 235 -16.68 -7.64 -10.99
C HIS A 235 -17.40 -6.28 -10.91
N GLU A 236 -17.73 -5.68 -12.05
CA GLU A 236 -18.45 -4.39 -12.10
C GLU A 236 -19.86 -4.48 -11.49
N CYS A 237 -20.57 -5.58 -11.75
CA CYS A 237 -21.88 -5.83 -11.16
C CYS A 237 -21.84 -6.00 -9.64
N ALA A 238 -20.74 -6.52 -9.07
CA ALA A 238 -20.57 -6.58 -7.62
C ALA A 238 -20.49 -5.17 -7.01
N HIS A 239 -19.77 -4.24 -7.64
CA HIS A 239 -19.75 -2.83 -7.20
C HIS A 239 -21.12 -2.16 -7.29
N ILE A 240 -21.90 -2.46 -8.33
CA ILE A 240 -23.29 -1.97 -8.47
C ILE A 240 -24.18 -2.55 -7.34
N ARG A 241 -24.18 -3.88 -7.15
CA ARG A 241 -24.96 -4.60 -6.13
C ARG A 241 -24.61 -4.14 -4.72
N ASN A 242 -23.34 -3.90 -4.45
CA ASN A 242 -22.84 -3.41 -3.16
C ASN A 242 -23.15 -1.92 -2.90
N GLY A 243 -23.65 -1.18 -3.90
CA GLY A 243 -23.89 0.26 -3.81
C GLY A 243 -22.60 1.07 -3.72
N ASP A 244 -21.48 0.53 -4.19
CA ASP A 244 -20.15 1.10 -3.98
C ASP A 244 -19.98 2.47 -4.66
N LEU A 245 -20.67 2.69 -5.78
CA LEU A 245 -20.74 3.98 -6.47
C LEU A 245 -21.42 5.06 -5.62
N ARG A 246 -22.45 4.69 -4.83
CA ARG A 246 -23.14 5.62 -3.90
C ARG A 246 -22.25 5.94 -2.70
N LEU A 247 -21.55 4.95 -2.16
CA LEU A 247 -20.57 5.15 -1.08
C LEU A 247 -19.40 6.04 -1.54
N LEU A 248 -18.90 5.84 -2.76
CA LEU A 248 -17.87 6.68 -3.37
C LEU A 248 -18.35 8.11 -3.59
N ALA A 249 -19.60 8.32 -4.01
CA ALA A 249 -20.19 9.66 -4.15
C ALA A 249 -20.30 10.37 -2.79
N LEU A 250 -20.79 9.69 -1.75
CA LEU A 250 -20.90 10.25 -0.40
C LEU A 250 -19.52 10.61 0.20
N MET A 251 -18.51 9.76 -0.03
CA MET A 251 -17.12 10.08 0.30
C MET A 251 -16.57 11.27 -0.52
N ARG A 252 -16.93 11.43 -1.79
CA ARG A 252 -16.57 12.62 -2.57
C ARG A 252 -17.20 13.89 -1.98
N CYS A 253 -18.44 13.85 -1.52
CA CYS A 253 -19.07 14.97 -0.80
C CYS A 253 -18.37 15.28 0.53
N LEU A 254 -18.11 14.27 1.37
CA LEU A 254 -17.35 14.44 2.63
C LEU A 254 -15.95 15.02 2.42
N ALA A 255 -15.31 14.72 1.29
CA ALA A 255 -13.98 15.25 0.96
C ALA A 255 -13.97 16.79 0.84
N LEU A 256 -15.10 17.46 0.55
CA LEU A 256 -15.15 18.93 0.53
C LEU A 256 -14.76 19.53 1.89
N VAL A 257 -15.19 18.91 3.00
CA VAL A 257 -14.86 19.37 4.35
C VAL A 257 -13.59 18.68 4.88
N LEU A 258 -13.38 17.40 4.54
CA LEU A 258 -12.31 16.56 5.10
C LEU A 258 -11.03 16.50 4.25
N TYR A 259 -10.86 17.33 3.22
CA TYR A 259 -9.70 17.25 2.32
C TYR A 259 -8.35 17.42 3.05
N ALA A 260 -8.30 18.21 4.13
CA ALA A 260 -7.08 18.43 4.91
C ALA A 260 -6.82 17.31 5.93
N HIS A 261 -7.75 16.37 6.15
CA HIS A 261 -7.67 15.37 7.20
C HIS A 261 -6.93 14.09 6.72
N PRO A 262 -5.71 13.77 7.22
CA PRO A 262 -4.92 12.65 6.69
C PRO A 262 -5.55 11.28 6.97
N LEU A 263 -6.20 11.10 8.12
CA LEU A 263 -6.88 9.85 8.48
C LEU A 263 -8.07 9.58 7.55
N TYR A 264 -8.78 10.61 7.09
CA TYR A 264 -9.88 10.46 6.15
C TYR A 264 -9.39 9.85 4.82
N TRP A 265 -8.27 10.32 4.26
CA TRP A 265 -7.68 9.73 3.06
C TRP A 265 -7.15 8.31 3.29
N ALA A 266 -6.57 8.03 4.47
CA ALA A 266 -6.16 6.68 4.84
C ALA A 266 -7.36 5.72 4.92
N PHE A 267 -8.46 6.17 5.52
CA PHE A 267 -9.73 5.45 5.58
C PHE A 267 -10.31 5.21 4.18
N ARG A 268 -10.44 6.24 3.34
CA ARG A 268 -10.96 6.11 1.96
C ARG A 268 -10.18 5.06 1.14
N ARG A 269 -8.84 5.04 1.25
CA ARG A 269 -7.99 4.01 0.61
C ARG A 269 -8.27 2.61 1.15
N ARG A 270 -8.53 2.46 2.46
CA ARG A 270 -8.92 1.17 3.07
C ARG A 270 -10.32 0.74 2.65
N VAL A 271 -11.26 1.67 2.44
CA VAL A 271 -12.58 1.35 1.87
C VAL A 271 -12.42 0.79 0.46
N GLN A 272 -11.71 1.49 -0.44
CA GLN A 272 -11.51 1.00 -1.81
C GLN A 272 -10.95 -0.43 -1.83
N VAL A 273 -9.86 -0.72 -1.11
CA VAL A 273 -9.28 -2.07 -1.10
C VAL A 273 -10.23 -3.14 -0.50
N ASP A 274 -11.13 -2.76 0.42
CA ASP A 274 -12.17 -3.68 0.90
C ASP A 274 -13.34 -3.84 -0.11
N GLN A 275 -13.58 -2.88 -1.02
CA GLN A 275 -14.54 -3.00 -2.13
C GLN A 275 -13.99 -3.92 -3.22
N GLU A 276 -12.75 -3.69 -3.65
CA GLU A 276 -12.07 -4.45 -4.72
C GLU A 276 -11.97 -5.93 -4.33
N LEU A 277 -11.66 -6.24 -3.07
CA LEU A 277 -11.63 -7.62 -2.54
C LEU A 277 -13.01 -8.32 -2.54
N LEU A 278 -14.11 -7.57 -2.43
CA LEU A 278 -15.47 -8.12 -2.50
C LEU A 278 -15.93 -8.34 -3.94
N ALA A 279 -15.53 -7.45 -4.85
CA ALA A 279 -15.78 -7.60 -6.28
C ALA A 279 -14.91 -8.72 -6.90
N ASP A 280 -13.66 -8.87 -6.45
CA ASP A 280 -12.79 -10.01 -6.81
C ASP A 280 -13.42 -11.35 -6.37
N ALA A 281 -13.92 -11.41 -5.12
CA ALA A 281 -14.54 -12.62 -4.59
C ALA A 281 -15.84 -12.99 -5.31
N ALA A 282 -16.64 -12.01 -5.74
CA ALA A 282 -17.84 -12.25 -6.54
C ALA A 282 -17.50 -12.72 -7.97
N ALA A 283 -16.50 -12.13 -8.63
CA ALA A 283 -16.05 -12.57 -9.96
C ALA A 283 -15.44 -13.98 -9.91
N GLY A 284 -14.70 -14.30 -8.85
CA GLY A 284 -14.16 -15.63 -8.55
C GLY A 284 -15.18 -16.68 -8.07
N GLN A 285 -16.49 -16.35 -8.06
CA GLN A 285 -17.60 -17.31 -7.97
C GLN A 285 -18.19 -17.66 -9.35
N CYS A 286 -18.10 -16.74 -10.33
CA CYS A 286 -18.62 -16.94 -11.69
C CYS A 286 -17.69 -17.81 -12.57
N CYS A 287 -16.42 -17.98 -12.17
CA CYS A 287 -15.44 -18.83 -12.83
C CYS A 287 -14.44 -19.38 -11.80
N ASP A 288 -13.60 -20.35 -12.18
CA ASP A 288 -12.59 -20.92 -11.26
C ASP A 288 -11.69 -19.82 -10.69
N THR A 289 -11.45 -19.89 -9.38
CA THR A 289 -10.77 -18.83 -8.62
C THR A 289 -9.33 -18.62 -9.10
N ALA A 290 -8.66 -19.68 -9.59
CA ALA A 290 -7.36 -19.58 -10.25
C ALA A 290 -7.44 -19.03 -11.69
N ASP A 291 -8.46 -19.41 -12.47
CA ASP A 291 -8.70 -18.82 -13.80
C ASP A 291 -8.97 -17.31 -13.69
N TYR A 292 -9.71 -16.86 -12.67
CA TYR A 292 -9.91 -15.42 -12.42
C TYR A 292 -8.63 -14.69 -12.00
N ALA A 293 -7.78 -15.30 -11.16
CA ALA A 293 -6.48 -14.73 -10.81
C ALA A 293 -5.55 -14.56 -12.03
N GLU A 294 -5.60 -15.48 -12.99
CA GLU A 294 -4.88 -15.38 -14.26
C GLU A 294 -5.44 -14.26 -15.15
N VAL A 295 -6.77 -14.10 -15.23
CA VAL A 295 -7.45 -13.00 -15.93
C VAL A 295 -7.10 -11.63 -15.33
N LEU A 296 -7.18 -11.48 -14.01
CA LEU A 296 -6.85 -10.22 -13.31
C LEU A 296 -5.37 -9.83 -13.52
N LEU A 297 -4.47 -10.83 -13.53
CA LEU A 297 -3.06 -10.62 -13.85
C LEU A 297 -2.83 -10.30 -15.34
N HIS A 298 -3.61 -10.87 -16.25
CA HIS A 298 -3.59 -10.52 -17.68
C HIS A 298 -3.97 -9.05 -17.89
N TRP A 299 -5.08 -8.58 -17.29
CA TRP A 299 -5.49 -7.18 -17.36
C TRP A 299 -4.43 -6.23 -16.79
N PHE A 300 -3.79 -6.55 -15.66
CA PHE A 300 -2.73 -5.68 -15.12
C PHE A 300 -1.48 -5.61 -16.01
N ARG A 301 -1.22 -6.66 -16.81
CA ARG A 301 -0.13 -6.70 -17.81
C ARG A 301 -0.49 -5.94 -19.08
N THR A 302 -1.67 -6.15 -19.67
CA THR A 302 -2.08 -5.44 -20.89
C THR A 302 -2.26 -3.94 -20.65
N ASN A 303 -2.75 -3.55 -19.48
CA ASN A 303 -2.84 -2.15 -19.06
C ASN A 303 -1.49 -1.56 -18.60
N ALA A 304 -0.39 -2.31 -18.67
CA ALA A 304 0.92 -1.79 -18.24
C ALA A 304 1.51 -0.77 -19.21
N ALA A 305 1.29 -0.93 -20.52
CA ALA A 305 1.88 -0.08 -21.56
C ALA A 305 1.29 1.34 -21.57
N ASP A 306 -0.03 1.46 -21.36
CA ASP A 306 -0.74 2.75 -21.42
C ASP A 306 -0.55 3.63 -20.17
N ARG A 307 0.06 3.11 -19.08
CA ARG A 307 0.17 3.80 -17.79
C ARG A 307 0.85 5.17 -17.84
N SER A 308 1.71 5.42 -18.83
CA SER A 308 2.52 6.65 -18.92
C SER A 308 1.72 7.91 -19.29
N ARG A 309 0.54 7.79 -19.92
CA ARG A 309 -0.15 8.93 -20.56
C ARG A 309 -1.31 9.55 -19.75
N LEU A 310 -1.75 8.93 -18.65
CA LEU A 310 -2.99 9.31 -17.96
C LEU A 310 -2.88 9.55 -16.44
N MET A 311 -1.67 9.51 -15.87
CA MET A 311 -1.44 9.70 -14.42
C MET A 311 -1.94 11.04 -13.86
N THR A 312 -2.02 12.09 -14.67
CA THR A 312 -2.21 13.47 -14.20
C THR A 312 -3.68 13.86 -13.96
N ALA A 313 -4.65 13.20 -14.62
CA ALA A 313 -6.03 13.70 -14.71
C ALA A 313 -7.02 13.11 -13.68
N THR A 314 -6.74 11.94 -13.11
CA THR A 314 -7.74 11.16 -12.33
C THR A 314 -7.15 10.57 -11.03
N LEU A 315 -6.48 11.42 -10.25
CA LEU A 315 -5.78 11.13 -8.97
C LEU A 315 -6.68 10.67 -7.79
N GLY A 316 -7.70 9.86 -8.07
CA GLY A 316 -8.56 9.22 -7.08
C GLY A 316 -9.27 7.96 -7.57
N LEU A 317 -8.84 7.37 -8.70
CA LEU A 317 -9.46 6.19 -9.32
C LEU A 317 -8.53 4.97 -9.46
N TRP A 318 -7.22 5.12 -9.72
CA TRP A 318 -6.35 3.96 -10.01
C TRP A 318 -5.44 3.50 -8.85
N GLU A 319 -5.28 2.17 -8.75
CA GLU A 319 -4.56 1.51 -7.66
C GLU A 319 -3.02 1.60 -7.75
N ARG A 320 -2.36 1.49 -6.59
CA ARG A 320 -0.91 1.25 -6.51
C ARG A 320 -0.60 -0.23 -6.81
N PRO A 321 0.54 -0.60 -7.43
CA PRO A 321 0.90 -2.00 -7.74
C PRO A 321 0.88 -3.00 -6.57
N HIS A 322 0.85 -2.51 -5.33
CA HIS A 322 0.80 -3.32 -4.11
C HIS A 322 -0.61 -3.87 -3.81
N SER A 323 -1.67 -3.35 -4.45
CA SER A 323 -3.03 -3.90 -4.31
C SER A 323 -3.14 -5.29 -4.95
N LEU A 324 -2.70 -5.44 -6.20
CA LEU A 324 -2.85 -6.66 -7.00
C LEU A 324 -2.27 -7.89 -6.29
N LYS A 325 -1.07 -7.77 -5.70
CA LYS A 325 -0.47 -8.88 -4.94
C LYS A 325 -1.37 -9.29 -3.77
N ARG A 326 -1.98 -8.34 -3.06
CA ARG A 326 -2.90 -8.62 -1.96
C ARG A 326 -4.23 -9.17 -2.46
N ARG A 327 -4.76 -8.67 -3.57
CA ARG A 327 -5.98 -9.17 -4.24
C ARG A 327 -5.83 -10.63 -4.63
N ILE A 328 -4.81 -10.95 -5.44
CA ILE A 328 -4.49 -12.33 -5.86
C ILE A 328 -4.19 -13.23 -4.66
N ALA A 329 -3.46 -12.76 -3.64
CA ALA A 329 -3.17 -13.57 -2.45
C ALA A 329 -4.41 -13.87 -1.60
N MET A 330 -5.33 -12.91 -1.43
CA MET A 330 -6.61 -13.11 -0.73
C MET A 330 -7.59 -13.99 -1.54
N LEU A 331 -7.49 -13.96 -2.86
CA LEU A 331 -8.31 -14.73 -3.79
C LEU A 331 -7.86 -16.21 -3.84
N LEU A 332 -6.55 -16.47 -3.76
CA LEU A 332 -5.95 -17.81 -3.80
C LEU A 332 -5.64 -18.39 -2.40
N ASP A 333 -6.27 -17.89 -1.34
CA ASP A 333 -6.10 -18.41 0.02
C ASP A 333 -7.14 -19.51 0.29
N ASP A 334 -6.74 -20.77 0.06
CA ASP A 334 -7.57 -21.96 0.35
C ASP A 334 -8.04 -22.00 1.82
N GLY A 335 -7.29 -21.38 2.74
CA GLY A 335 -7.62 -21.28 4.16
C GLY A 335 -8.52 -20.09 4.53
N PHE A 336 -8.77 -19.16 3.61
CA PHE A 336 -9.58 -17.96 3.88
C PHE A 336 -10.58 -17.65 2.75
N ARG A 337 -11.77 -18.22 2.84
CA ARG A 337 -12.89 -17.81 1.96
C ARG A 337 -13.42 -16.42 2.34
N VAL A 338 -13.33 -15.49 1.41
CA VAL A 338 -13.94 -14.15 1.52
C VAL A 338 -15.46 -14.29 1.51
N GLN A 339 -16.11 -13.81 2.57
CA GLN A 339 -17.57 -13.66 2.59
C GLN A 339 -17.96 -12.45 1.73
N THR A 340 -18.81 -12.66 0.72
CA THR A 340 -19.40 -11.59 -0.10
C THR A 340 -20.37 -10.72 0.70
N ASP A 341 -21.08 -11.35 1.64
CA ASP A 341 -22.20 -10.77 2.36
C ASP A 341 -21.90 -10.67 3.86
N CYS A 342 -22.52 -9.68 4.52
CA CYS A 342 -22.31 -9.40 5.94
C CYS A 342 -23.53 -9.84 6.76
N PRO A 343 -23.37 -10.68 7.80
CA PRO A 343 -24.46 -11.09 8.68
C PRO A 343 -25.28 -9.91 9.22
N THR A 344 -26.60 -10.08 9.28
CA THR A 344 -27.55 -9.06 9.77
C THR A 344 -27.23 -8.62 11.19
N ALA A 345 -26.90 -9.56 12.08
CA ALA A 345 -26.46 -9.27 13.45
C ALA A 345 -25.21 -8.37 13.50
N TRP A 346 -24.21 -8.61 12.64
CA TRP A 346 -23.01 -7.76 12.57
C TRP A 346 -23.32 -6.36 12.03
N ARG A 347 -24.25 -6.26 11.05
CA ARG A 347 -24.73 -4.96 10.55
C ARG A 347 -25.48 -4.19 11.62
N ALA A 348 -26.35 -4.85 12.38
CA ALA A 348 -27.09 -4.25 13.49
C ALA A 348 -26.15 -3.79 14.61
N PHE A 349 -25.23 -4.65 15.06
CA PHE A 349 -24.22 -4.32 16.07
C PHE A 349 -23.31 -3.18 15.63
N GLY A 350 -22.79 -3.21 14.40
CA GLY A 350 -21.93 -2.15 13.86
C GLY A 350 -22.65 -0.80 13.74
N SER A 351 -23.93 -0.79 13.37
CA SER A 351 -24.75 0.43 13.37
C SER A 351 -25.10 0.90 14.79
N GLY A 352 -25.44 0.01 15.71
CA GLY A 352 -25.74 0.35 17.10
C GLY A 352 -24.52 0.94 17.83
N LEU A 353 -23.36 0.31 17.65
CA LEU A 353 -22.08 0.80 18.18
C LEU A 353 -21.68 2.15 17.57
N LEU A 354 -21.96 2.38 16.27
CA LEU A 354 -21.79 3.69 15.66
C LEU A 354 -22.71 4.73 16.28
N ILE A 355 -24.01 4.43 16.43
CA ILE A 355 -24.99 5.35 17.01
C ILE A 355 -24.56 5.71 18.44
N ALA A 356 -24.23 4.73 19.27
CA ALA A 356 -23.71 4.97 20.61
C ALA A 356 -22.41 5.81 20.62
N ALA A 357 -21.47 5.52 19.71
CA ALA A 357 -20.23 6.29 19.59
C ALA A 357 -20.46 7.73 19.11
N VAL A 358 -21.37 7.95 18.15
CA VAL A 358 -21.72 9.30 17.65
C VAL A 358 -22.46 10.10 18.72
N PHE A 359 -23.40 9.48 19.46
CA PHE A 359 -24.04 10.11 20.61
C PHE A 359 -23.00 10.49 21.68
N ALA A 360 -22.18 9.54 22.14
CA ALA A 360 -21.14 9.79 23.13
C ALA A 360 -20.16 10.89 22.68
N LEU A 361 -19.69 10.85 21.43
CA LEU A 361 -18.80 11.88 20.86
C LEU A 361 -19.49 13.24 20.74
N SER A 362 -20.79 13.29 20.45
CA SER A 362 -21.53 14.55 20.25
C SER A 362 -21.65 15.42 21.52
N PHE A 363 -21.47 14.82 22.70
CA PHE A 363 -21.45 15.54 23.96
C PHE A 363 -20.13 16.28 24.22
N PHE A 364 -19.06 16.09 23.43
CA PHE A 364 -17.78 16.78 23.65
C PHE A 364 -17.60 17.99 22.73
N THR A 365 -17.06 19.09 23.27
CA THR A 365 -16.73 20.30 22.51
C THR A 365 -15.47 21.01 23.03
N LEU A 366 -14.88 21.83 22.16
CA LEU A 366 -13.85 22.80 22.49
C LEU A 366 -14.42 24.17 22.92
N ARG A 367 -15.74 24.34 22.91
CA ARG A 367 -16.42 25.55 23.42
C ARG A 367 -16.35 25.59 24.95
N THR A 368 -15.91 26.71 25.50
CA THR A 368 -16.21 27.07 26.90
C THR A 368 -17.68 27.48 27.00
N THR A 369 -18.40 26.93 27.96
CA THR A 369 -19.68 27.50 28.42
C THR A 369 -19.42 28.89 29.01
N PRO A 370 -20.27 29.91 28.74
CA PRO A 370 -20.25 31.14 29.51
C PRO A 370 -20.67 30.87 30.96
N ASP A 371 -20.03 31.54 31.92
CA ASP A 371 -20.48 31.52 33.31
C ASP A 371 -21.83 32.24 33.43
N SER A 372 -22.90 31.46 33.50
CA SER A 372 -24.28 31.95 33.68
C SER A 372 -25.18 30.88 34.33
N MET A 373 -24.63 30.16 35.32
CA MET A 373 -25.35 29.42 36.38
C MET A 373 -24.39 29.22 37.56
N ALA A 374 -24.05 30.32 38.22
CA ALA A 374 -23.13 30.37 39.36
C ALA A 374 -23.60 31.40 40.41
N ASP A 375 -24.91 31.42 40.67
CA ASP A 375 -25.52 32.25 41.72
C ASP A 375 -26.74 31.53 42.35
N GLU A 376 -26.47 30.41 43.01
CA GLU A 376 -27.32 29.93 44.11
C GLU A 376 -26.48 29.08 45.07
N VAL A 377 -26.14 29.65 46.23
CA VAL A 377 -25.42 28.95 47.31
C VAL A 377 -26.41 28.53 48.38
N GLN A 378 -26.51 27.23 48.64
CA GLN A 378 -26.95 26.72 49.93
C GLN A 378 -25.93 25.76 50.53
N VAL A 379 -25.83 25.82 51.86
CA VAL A 379 -24.78 25.18 52.66
C VAL A 379 -25.37 23.98 53.40
N GLY A 380 -24.63 22.87 53.43
CA GLY A 380 -25.02 21.64 54.14
C GLY A 380 -23.85 20.68 54.24
N GLU A 381 -23.16 20.71 55.37
CA GLU A 381 -22.06 19.79 55.72
C GLU A 381 -22.58 18.67 56.69
N PRO A 382 -21.76 17.73 57.19
CA PRO A 382 -21.72 16.37 56.66
C PRO A 382 -22.24 15.30 57.65
N GLU A 383 -22.33 14.04 57.20
CA GLU A 383 -21.97 12.92 58.07
C GLU A 383 -21.52 11.65 57.32
N SER A 384 -20.90 10.74 58.05
CA SER A 384 -20.41 9.39 57.68
C SER A 384 -20.95 8.40 58.76
N PRO A 385 -20.67 7.06 58.80
CA PRO A 385 -19.74 6.25 58.00
C PRO A 385 -20.33 4.87 57.55
N VAL A 386 -19.44 3.90 57.26
CA VAL A 386 -19.73 2.52 56.80
C VAL A 386 -19.59 1.49 57.94
N PRO A 387 -20.42 0.44 57.98
CA PRO A 387 -19.94 -0.95 58.10
C PRO A 387 -20.57 -1.87 56.98
N LEU A 388 -19.98 -2.92 56.39
CA LEU A 388 -18.91 -3.90 56.72
C LEU A 388 -19.41 -5.15 57.50
N ALA A 389 -18.81 -6.33 57.21
CA ALA A 389 -19.21 -7.74 57.53
C ALA A 389 -20.28 -8.33 56.55
N ALA A 390 -20.03 -9.44 55.81
CA ALA A 390 -19.77 -10.86 56.18
C ALA A 390 -21.09 -11.64 56.46
N ASP A 391 -21.24 -12.95 56.23
CA ASP A 391 -20.35 -14.03 55.74
C ASP A 391 -21.22 -15.17 55.13
N GLY A 392 -20.66 -16.33 54.73
CA GLY A 392 -21.45 -17.59 54.71
C GLY A 392 -21.35 -18.56 53.53
N ASN A 393 -20.46 -19.54 53.67
CA ASN A 393 -20.35 -20.81 52.91
C ASN A 393 -21.66 -21.61 52.73
N ASN A 394 -21.74 -22.35 51.60
CA ASN A 394 -22.01 -23.82 51.47
C ASN A 394 -22.82 -24.16 50.19
N ALA A 395 -22.89 -25.40 49.67
CA ALA A 395 -21.92 -26.50 49.49
C ALA A 395 -22.67 -27.66 48.79
N ALA A 396 -21.98 -28.39 47.90
CA ALA A 396 -22.26 -29.75 47.40
C ALA A 396 -23.71 -30.23 47.08
N ALA A 397 -23.89 -30.70 45.84
CA ALA A 397 -24.62 -31.94 45.53
C ALA A 397 -24.10 -32.53 44.21
N GLU A 398 -23.93 -33.85 44.15
CA GLU A 398 -23.55 -34.61 42.94
C GLU A 398 -24.71 -35.53 42.52
N GLU A 399 -24.83 -35.83 41.22
CA GLU A 399 -25.04 -37.16 40.63
C GLU A 399 -24.88 -36.99 39.08
N SER A 400 -24.15 -37.83 38.33
CA SER A 400 -24.44 -39.24 37.95
C SER A 400 -25.75 -39.36 37.14
N LYS A 401 -25.85 -40.04 35.98
CA LYS A 401 -24.96 -40.97 35.23
C LYS A 401 -25.43 -41.02 33.74
N ASP A 402 -24.88 -41.73 32.75
CA ASP A 402 -23.87 -42.81 32.67
C ASP A 402 -23.17 -42.86 31.27
N ALA A 403 -22.49 -43.98 30.97
CA ALA A 403 -22.03 -44.51 29.67
C ALA A 403 -23.09 -44.53 28.51
N GLU A 404 -22.79 -44.81 27.22
CA GLU A 404 -21.56 -45.11 26.45
C GLU A 404 -21.75 -44.55 24.99
N GLN A 405 -21.12 -44.93 23.86
CA GLN A 405 -20.24 -46.02 23.39
C GLN A 405 -19.28 -45.49 22.28
N ALA A 406 -18.46 -46.35 21.66
CA ALA A 406 -17.55 -46.01 20.55
C ALA A 406 -17.99 -46.61 19.19
N ASP A 407 -17.44 -46.11 18.08
CA ASP A 407 -16.72 -46.99 17.13
C ASP A 407 -15.77 -46.22 16.17
N ASP A 408 -14.79 -46.93 15.60
CA ASP A 408 -13.77 -46.43 14.65
C ASP A 408 -13.96 -47.04 13.23
N ALA A 409 -13.56 -46.31 12.18
CA ALA A 409 -13.54 -46.82 10.80
C ALA A 409 -12.56 -46.05 9.89
N THR A 410 -11.26 -46.42 9.95
CA THR A 410 -10.28 -46.01 8.93
C THR A 410 -10.46 -46.80 7.62
N ALA A 411 -10.28 -46.15 6.45
CA ALA A 411 -10.25 -46.81 5.14
C ALA A 411 -9.05 -46.36 4.28
N PRO A 412 -8.45 -47.22 3.41
CA PRO A 412 -7.02 -47.14 3.10
C PRO A 412 -6.66 -46.70 1.68
N ALA A 413 -5.36 -46.60 1.41
CA ALA A 413 -4.79 -46.30 0.09
C ALA A 413 -4.13 -47.53 -0.58
N ALA A 414 -4.34 -47.67 -1.89
CA ALA A 414 -3.59 -48.49 -2.84
C ALA A 414 -3.79 -47.90 -4.25
N GLY A 415 -2.93 -48.10 -5.25
CA GLY A 415 -1.62 -48.77 -5.30
C GLY A 415 -0.92 -48.44 -6.63
N SER A 416 0.37 -48.76 -6.76
CA SER A 416 1.18 -48.46 -7.95
C SER A 416 1.34 -49.65 -8.90
N ALA A 417 1.37 -49.40 -10.21
CA ALA A 417 1.80 -50.35 -11.23
C ALA A 417 2.54 -49.60 -12.36
N GLU A 418 3.51 -50.27 -13.00
CA GLU A 418 4.40 -49.69 -14.02
C GLU A 418 4.08 -50.14 -15.47
N ALA A 419 4.75 -49.46 -16.40
CA ALA A 419 4.94 -49.68 -17.84
C ALA A 419 4.42 -50.96 -18.53
N THR A 420 3.94 -50.80 -19.78
CA THR A 420 4.69 -51.24 -20.98
C THR A 420 4.22 -50.54 -22.28
N SER A 421 5.18 -50.36 -23.20
CA SER A 421 5.12 -50.24 -24.68
C SER A 421 3.85 -49.83 -25.45
N ASP A 422 4.06 -48.93 -26.42
CA ASP A 422 3.44 -48.81 -27.75
C ASP A 422 1.93 -49.08 -27.96
N THR A 423 1.22 -48.05 -28.42
CA THR A 423 0.15 -48.24 -29.41
C THR A 423 0.00 -47.02 -30.33
N LYS A 424 0.50 -47.11 -31.57
CA LYS A 424 0.07 -46.22 -32.66
C LYS A 424 -1.37 -46.57 -33.06
N SER A 425 -2.36 -45.82 -32.58
CA SER A 425 -3.72 -45.89 -33.13
C SER A 425 -4.40 -44.51 -33.22
N ARG A 426 -5.35 -44.39 -34.15
CA ARG A 426 -6.00 -43.14 -34.54
C ARG A 426 -7.20 -42.84 -33.65
N ASP A 427 -6.97 -42.17 -32.52
CA ASP A 427 -8.05 -41.74 -31.61
C ASP A 427 -7.99 -40.23 -31.31
N SER A 428 -7.82 -39.43 -32.35
CA SER A 428 -7.86 -37.96 -32.26
C SER A 428 -9.21 -37.42 -32.70
N LYS A 429 -9.92 -36.79 -31.76
CA LYS A 429 -11.13 -35.98 -32.01
C LYS A 429 -10.90 -34.82 -32.99
N TYR A 430 -9.64 -34.43 -33.22
CA TYR A 430 -9.24 -33.29 -34.04
C TYR A 430 -8.38 -33.72 -35.22
N ARG A 431 -8.61 -33.11 -36.38
CA ARG A 431 -7.91 -33.39 -37.65
C ARG A 431 -6.59 -32.62 -37.77
N SER A 432 -6.43 -31.50 -37.05
CA SER A 432 -5.19 -30.71 -37.03
C SER A 432 -4.87 -30.13 -35.65
N ALA A 433 -3.59 -29.76 -35.46
CA ALA A 433 -3.12 -29.12 -34.24
C ALA A 433 -3.83 -27.77 -33.99
N GLU A 434 -4.15 -27.02 -35.05
CA GLU A 434 -4.88 -25.76 -34.93
C GLU A 434 -6.34 -25.96 -34.49
N GLU A 435 -7.02 -27.00 -34.97
CA GLU A 435 -8.40 -27.33 -34.59
C GLU A 435 -8.46 -27.66 -33.10
N ALA A 436 -7.53 -28.50 -32.64
CA ALA A 436 -7.35 -28.82 -31.23
C ALA A 436 -6.99 -27.58 -30.38
N TRP A 437 -6.15 -26.67 -30.89
CA TRP A 437 -5.82 -25.40 -30.24
C TRP A 437 -7.03 -24.46 -30.12
N ARG A 438 -7.82 -24.29 -31.18
CA ARG A 438 -9.08 -23.51 -31.17
C ARG A 438 -10.06 -24.08 -30.14
N ALA A 439 -10.20 -25.40 -30.08
CA ALA A 439 -11.03 -26.07 -29.08
C ALA A 439 -10.49 -25.94 -27.65
N GLY A 440 -9.16 -25.86 -27.47
CA GLY A 440 -8.52 -25.60 -26.17
C GLY A 440 -8.80 -24.20 -25.63
N ILE A 441 -8.77 -23.19 -26.50
CA ILE A 441 -9.17 -21.82 -26.15
C ILE A 441 -10.64 -21.79 -25.70
N ALA A 442 -11.54 -22.41 -26.47
CA ALA A 442 -12.98 -22.37 -26.22
C ALA A 442 -13.49 -23.28 -25.08
N GLY A 443 -12.69 -24.26 -24.63
CA GLY A 443 -13.13 -25.27 -23.66
C GLY A 443 -13.04 -24.83 -22.19
N ASN A 444 -13.94 -25.37 -21.35
CA ASN A 444 -13.83 -25.34 -19.89
C ASN A 444 -12.67 -26.24 -19.42
N SER A 445 -12.12 -25.99 -18.24
CA SER A 445 -10.74 -26.31 -17.84
C SER A 445 -10.28 -27.77 -18.11
N ALA A 446 -11.11 -28.78 -17.81
CA ALA A 446 -10.78 -30.18 -18.08
C ALA A 446 -10.81 -30.55 -19.58
N ALA A 447 -11.73 -29.97 -20.36
CA ALA A 447 -11.81 -30.14 -21.82
C ALA A 447 -10.68 -29.35 -22.52
N ARG A 448 -10.38 -28.13 -22.05
CA ARG A 448 -9.24 -27.32 -22.47
C ARG A 448 -7.92 -28.09 -22.38
N ARG A 449 -7.66 -28.76 -21.25
CA ARG A 449 -6.46 -29.60 -21.09
C ARG A 449 -6.39 -30.71 -22.14
N LYS A 450 -7.47 -31.48 -22.34
CA LYS A 450 -7.50 -32.56 -23.33
C LYS A 450 -7.29 -32.04 -24.77
N ALA A 451 -7.87 -30.89 -25.11
CA ALA A 451 -7.73 -30.27 -26.42
C ALA A 451 -6.31 -29.74 -26.67
N PHE A 452 -5.68 -29.04 -25.70
CA PHE A 452 -4.28 -28.63 -25.84
C PHE A 452 -3.30 -29.82 -25.79
N GLU A 453 -3.55 -30.87 -25.00
CA GLU A 453 -2.76 -32.11 -25.05
C GLU A 453 -2.89 -32.85 -26.39
N ALA A 454 -4.03 -32.76 -27.08
CA ALA A 454 -4.19 -33.25 -28.45
C ALA A 454 -3.46 -32.33 -29.47
N ALA A 455 -3.56 -31.01 -29.31
CA ALA A 455 -2.83 -30.05 -30.14
C ALA A 455 -1.31 -30.29 -30.09
N LEU A 456 -0.78 -30.57 -28.90
CA LEU A 456 0.63 -30.87 -28.66
C LEU A 456 1.11 -32.11 -29.45
N ARG A 457 0.31 -33.18 -29.49
CA ARG A 457 0.62 -34.41 -30.25
C ARG A 457 0.56 -34.23 -31.76
N LEU A 458 -0.26 -33.29 -32.23
CA LEU A 458 -0.45 -32.99 -33.65
C LEU A 458 0.49 -31.89 -34.17
N ALA A 459 1.18 -31.17 -33.28
CA ALA A 459 2.07 -30.07 -33.63
C ALA A 459 3.42 -30.59 -34.13
N SER A 460 3.78 -30.24 -35.37
CA SER A 460 5.13 -30.46 -35.93
C SER A 460 6.11 -29.36 -35.50
N ASP A 461 5.70 -28.10 -35.58
CA ASP A 461 6.49 -26.90 -35.27
C ASP A 461 6.72 -26.68 -33.76
N ASP A 462 7.95 -26.35 -33.38
CA ASP A 462 8.36 -26.09 -32.00
C ASP A 462 7.90 -24.73 -31.49
N ALA A 463 7.76 -23.71 -32.34
CA ALA A 463 7.21 -22.42 -31.91
C ALA A 463 5.72 -22.55 -31.53
N PHE A 464 4.97 -23.39 -32.24
CA PHE A 464 3.60 -23.76 -31.89
C PHE A 464 3.55 -24.65 -30.64
N LYS A 465 4.45 -25.63 -30.47
CA LYS A 465 4.56 -26.41 -29.22
C LYS A 465 4.87 -25.51 -28.01
N ILE A 466 5.75 -24.52 -28.14
CA ILE A 466 6.02 -23.53 -27.08
C ILE A 466 4.73 -22.81 -26.68
N ARG A 467 3.93 -22.33 -27.64
CA ARG A 467 2.63 -21.68 -27.36
C ARG A 467 1.63 -22.62 -26.67
N ILE A 468 1.60 -23.89 -27.07
CA ILE A 468 0.77 -24.93 -26.45
C ILE A 468 1.22 -25.20 -25.00
N TYR A 469 2.52 -25.34 -24.75
CA TYR A 469 3.07 -25.48 -23.40
C TYR A 469 2.83 -24.23 -22.53
N GLU A 470 2.97 -23.02 -23.08
CA GLU A 470 2.64 -21.78 -22.37
C GLU A 470 1.17 -21.74 -21.92
N ALA A 471 0.24 -22.25 -22.74
CA ALA A 471 -1.18 -22.38 -22.40
C ALA A 471 -1.48 -23.56 -21.43
N LEU A 472 -0.68 -24.62 -21.44
CA LEU A 472 -0.85 -25.79 -20.57
C LEU A 472 -0.26 -25.60 -19.16
N ARG A 473 0.86 -24.87 -19.02
CA ARG A 473 1.59 -24.69 -17.74
C ARG A 473 0.72 -24.23 -16.55
N PRO A 474 -0.26 -23.31 -16.68
CA PRO A 474 -1.12 -22.94 -15.56
C PRO A 474 -2.06 -24.07 -15.11
N THR A 475 -2.49 -24.92 -16.05
CA THR A 475 -3.24 -26.15 -15.73
C THR A 475 -2.31 -27.22 -15.13
N TYR A 476 -1.10 -27.41 -15.68
CA TYR A 476 -0.13 -28.37 -15.17
C TYR A 476 0.35 -28.04 -13.75
N ARG A 477 0.46 -26.75 -13.39
CA ARG A 477 0.73 -26.32 -12.01
C ARG A 477 -0.31 -26.82 -11.01
N ARG A 478 -1.59 -26.91 -11.41
CA ARG A 478 -2.72 -27.37 -10.58
C ARG A 478 -2.80 -28.90 -10.43
N LEU A 479 -2.08 -29.68 -11.25
CA LEU A 479 -2.02 -31.14 -11.11
C LEU A 479 -1.24 -31.58 -9.86
N SER A 480 -1.54 -32.78 -9.36
CA SER A 480 -0.80 -33.42 -8.27
C SER A 480 0.59 -33.92 -8.69
N GLY A 481 0.70 -34.46 -9.90
CA GLY A 481 1.97 -34.86 -10.52
C GLY A 481 2.74 -33.66 -11.09
N VAL A 482 4.05 -33.62 -10.85
CA VAL A 482 4.93 -32.52 -11.30
C VAL A 482 5.45 -32.68 -12.73
N ASP A 483 5.48 -33.90 -13.26
CA ASP A 483 6.27 -34.27 -14.43
C ASP A 483 5.88 -33.51 -15.70
N LYS A 484 4.59 -33.32 -15.96
CA LYS A 484 4.09 -32.50 -17.09
C LYS A 484 4.51 -31.04 -17.01
N MET A 485 4.65 -30.49 -15.79
CA MET A 485 5.14 -29.12 -15.58
C MET A 485 6.66 -29.04 -15.78
N VAL A 486 7.41 -30.10 -15.42
CA VAL A 486 8.85 -30.22 -15.70
C VAL A 486 9.08 -30.32 -17.22
N GLU A 487 8.41 -31.26 -17.90
CA GLU A 487 8.42 -31.45 -19.35
C GLU A 487 8.15 -30.16 -20.12
N ALA A 488 7.03 -29.48 -19.80
CA ALA A 488 6.65 -28.23 -20.45
C ALA A 488 7.66 -27.09 -20.23
N CYS A 489 8.31 -27.04 -19.06
CA CYS A 489 9.34 -26.04 -18.79
C CYS A 489 10.67 -26.37 -19.48
N GLU A 490 11.12 -27.63 -19.41
CA GLU A 490 12.31 -28.10 -20.12
C GLU A 490 12.19 -27.88 -21.64
N PHE A 491 11.03 -28.21 -22.23
CA PHE A 491 10.81 -28.02 -23.66
C PHE A 491 10.93 -26.55 -24.06
N ILE A 492 10.26 -25.64 -23.34
CA ILE A 492 10.37 -24.20 -23.60
C ILE A 492 11.82 -23.72 -23.39
N ILE A 493 12.52 -24.22 -22.37
CA ILE A 493 13.92 -23.83 -22.10
C ILE A 493 14.85 -24.25 -23.25
N ARG A 494 14.66 -25.44 -23.83
CA ARG A 494 15.46 -25.95 -24.96
C ARG A 494 15.20 -25.22 -26.27
N HIS A 495 13.94 -24.99 -26.63
CA HIS A 495 13.56 -24.55 -27.98
C HIS A 495 13.22 -23.06 -28.10
N THR A 496 13.30 -22.26 -27.03
CA THR A 496 13.04 -20.80 -27.13
C THR A 496 14.28 -20.02 -27.54
N ASP A 497 14.17 -19.19 -28.58
CA ASP A 497 15.20 -18.20 -28.94
C ASP A 497 15.30 -17.08 -27.89
N SER A 498 14.15 -16.68 -27.32
CA SER A 498 14.10 -15.59 -26.34
C SER A 498 14.74 -15.98 -25.00
N ASP A 499 15.92 -15.41 -24.70
CA ASP A 499 16.61 -15.56 -23.40
C ASP A 499 15.74 -15.12 -22.22
N ALA A 500 14.92 -14.07 -22.40
CA ALA A 500 13.97 -13.61 -21.39
C ALA A 500 12.92 -14.70 -21.08
N LYS A 501 12.36 -15.36 -22.10
CA LYS A 501 11.45 -16.51 -21.92
C LYS A 501 12.18 -17.70 -21.28
N ARG A 502 13.41 -18.00 -21.71
CA ARG A 502 14.25 -19.09 -21.16
C ARG A 502 14.49 -18.89 -19.65
N SER A 503 14.91 -17.67 -19.28
CA SER A 503 15.22 -17.30 -17.90
C SER A 503 13.97 -17.30 -17.01
N LEU A 504 12.86 -16.70 -17.46
CA LEU A 504 11.60 -16.71 -16.70
C LEU A 504 11.06 -18.13 -16.49
N THR A 505 11.09 -18.97 -17.53
CA THR A 505 10.59 -20.36 -17.46
C THR A 505 11.40 -21.21 -16.49
N ARG A 506 12.73 -21.11 -16.51
CA ARG A 506 13.61 -21.80 -15.54
C ARG A 506 13.32 -21.35 -14.10
N ARG A 507 13.17 -20.05 -13.85
CA ARG A 507 12.89 -19.52 -12.50
C ARG A 507 11.56 -20.01 -11.96
N ASP A 508 10.55 -20.07 -12.82
CA ASP A 508 9.21 -20.59 -12.50
C ASP A 508 9.24 -22.11 -12.22
N LEU A 509 9.99 -22.89 -13.02
CA LEU A 509 10.20 -24.33 -12.77
C LEU A 509 10.84 -24.60 -11.40
N VAL A 510 11.95 -23.93 -11.10
CA VAL A 510 12.66 -24.10 -9.82
C VAL A 510 11.78 -23.67 -8.64
N SER A 511 11.03 -22.56 -8.78
CA SER A 511 10.07 -22.10 -7.76
C SER A 511 8.95 -23.11 -7.53
N PHE A 512 8.39 -23.69 -8.59
CA PHE A 512 7.34 -24.72 -8.51
C PHE A 512 7.83 -25.99 -7.81
N MET A 513 9.01 -26.49 -8.19
CA MET A 513 9.58 -27.71 -7.60
C MET A 513 9.99 -27.52 -6.13
N TYR A 514 10.43 -26.32 -5.76
CA TYR A 514 10.63 -25.93 -4.35
C TYR A 514 9.29 -25.92 -3.59
N GLN A 515 8.27 -25.22 -4.09
CA GLN A 515 6.94 -25.14 -3.46
C GLN A 515 6.24 -26.50 -3.29
N ARG A 516 6.47 -27.45 -4.20
CA ARG A 516 5.94 -28.81 -4.11
C ARG A 516 6.75 -29.74 -3.20
N GLY A 517 7.86 -29.29 -2.61
CA GLY A 517 8.75 -30.15 -1.82
C GLY A 517 9.42 -31.26 -2.65
N LYS A 518 9.63 -31.02 -3.95
CA LYS A 518 10.21 -31.99 -4.91
C LYS A 518 11.51 -31.49 -5.55
N LEU A 519 12.17 -30.50 -4.96
CA LEU A 519 13.43 -29.94 -5.48
C LEU A 519 14.49 -31.03 -5.69
N ASP A 520 14.64 -31.97 -4.75
CA ASP A 520 15.64 -33.03 -4.87
C ASP A 520 15.34 -34.03 -6.00
N ARG A 521 14.07 -34.15 -6.44
CA ARG A 521 13.71 -34.90 -7.66
C ARG A 521 14.14 -34.16 -8.92
N LEU A 522 14.04 -32.82 -8.94
CA LEU A 522 14.56 -31.99 -10.03
C LEU A 522 16.10 -32.07 -10.09
N VAL A 523 16.77 -31.98 -8.93
CA VAL A 523 18.23 -32.12 -8.82
C VAL A 523 18.67 -33.51 -9.30
N SER A 524 18.09 -34.58 -8.76
CA SER A 524 18.47 -35.96 -9.12
C SER A 524 18.28 -36.26 -10.60
N ARG A 525 17.25 -35.68 -11.24
CA ARG A 525 17.02 -35.79 -12.69
C ARG A 525 18.13 -35.13 -13.50
N HIS A 526 18.44 -33.86 -13.23
CA HIS A 526 19.44 -33.12 -14.01
C HIS A 526 20.89 -33.52 -13.67
N GLU A 527 21.19 -33.87 -12.42
CA GLU A 527 22.48 -34.47 -12.03
C GLU A 527 22.63 -35.92 -12.54
N GLY A 528 21.52 -36.57 -12.93
CA GLY A 528 21.53 -37.82 -13.70
C GLY A 528 21.94 -37.56 -15.15
N VAL A 529 21.25 -36.65 -15.84
CA VAL A 529 21.60 -36.24 -17.22
C VAL A 529 23.06 -35.78 -17.33
N LEU A 530 23.57 -35.00 -16.38
CA LEU A 530 24.97 -34.55 -16.38
C LEU A 530 26.03 -35.64 -16.12
N LYS A 531 25.63 -36.89 -15.89
CA LYS A 531 26.53 -38.07 -15.90
C LYS A 531 26.57 -38.77 -17.26
N GLU A 532 25.51 -38.64 -18.05
CA GLU A 532 25.37 -39.25 -19.38
C GLU A 532 25.88 -38.28 -20.46
N ASP A 533 25.44 -37.02 -20.39
CA ASP A 533 25.95 -35.89 -21.17
C ASP A 533 26.42 -34.79 -20.21
N SER A 534 27.74 -34.67 -20.01
CA SER A 534 28.34 -33.63 -19.17
C SER A 534 28.07 -32.21 -19.68
N ASN A 535 27.60 -32.07 -20.92
CA ASN A 535 27.50 -30.81 -21.65
C ASN A 535 26.05 -30.42 -21.94
N ASP A 536 25.03 -31.11 -21.39
CA ASP A 536 23.62 -30.70 -21.53
C ASP A 536 23.41 -29.32 -20.88
N ARG A 537 23.40 -28.32 -21.76
CA ARG A 537 23.09 -26.93 -21.48
C ARG A 537 21.80 -26.76 -20.68
N THR A 538 20.80 -27.61 -20.90
CA THR A 538 19.51 -27.56 -20.18
C THR A 538 19.71 -27.83 -18.68
N SER A 539 20.39 -28.93 -18.37
CA SER A 539 20.66 -29.36 -17.00
C SER A 539 21.65 -28.44 -16.30
N LEU A 540 22.72 -27.99 -16.98
CA LEU A 540 23.61 -26.94 -16.46
C LEU A 540 22.84 -25.65 -16.11
N TYR A 541 21.97 -25.18 -17.02
CA TYR A 541 21.20 -23.96 -16.81
C TYR A 541 20.20 -24.10 -15.65
N ILE A 542 19.47 -25.22 -15.57
CA ILE A 542 18.49 -25.45 -14.50
C ILE A 542 19.19 -25.59 -13.14
N LEU A 543 20.23 -26.42 -13.04
CA LEU A 543 20.96 -26.65 -11.79
C LEU A 543 21.69 -25.40 -11.29
N SER A 544 22.23 -24.53 -12.16
CA SER A 544 22.88 -23.29 -11.72
C SER A 544 21.92 -22.35 -10.97
N GLU A 545 20.64 -22.26 -11.34
CA GLU A 545 19.63 -21.49 -10.58
C GLU A 545 19.20 -22.21 -9.29
N VAL A 546 19.14 -23.55 -9.29
CA VAL A 546 18.89 -24.34 -8.07
C VAL A 546 19.98 -24.06 -7.03
N TYR A 547 21.25 -24.17 -7.41
CA TYR A 547 22.37 -23.97 -6.49
C TYR A 547 22.74 -22.50 -6.21
N ASP A 548 22.31 -21.53 -7.04
CA ASP A 548 22.38 -20.10 -6.68
C ASP A 548 21.33 -19.70 -5.61
N ARG A 549 20.12 -20.28 -5.68
CA ARG A 549 18.95 -19.74 -4.95
C ARG A 549 18.19 -20.71 -4.07
N ALA A 550 17.82 -21.88 -4.60
CA ALA A 550 16.83 -22.77 -3.96
C ALA A 550 17.48 -23.76 -2.98
N ARG A 551 18.71 -24.18 -3.25
CA ARG A 551 19.56 -24.99 -2.37
C ARG A 551 21.00 -24.45 -2.44
N PRO A 552 21.30 -23.30 -1.78
CA PRO A 552 22.55 -22.56 -2.00
C PRO A 552 23.82 -23.39 -1.84
N ASN A 553 24.58 -23.55 -2.92
CA ASN A 553 25.90 -24.17 -2.94
C ASN A 553 26.82 -23.36 -3.87
N PRO A 554 27.55 -22.35 -3.35
CA PRO A 554 28.36 -21.46 -4.17
C PRO A 554 29.42 -22.17 -5.02
N LYS A 555 30.00 -23.29 -4.53
CA LYS A 555 30.99 -24.06 -5.28
C LYS A 555 30.37 -24.72 -6.52
N ARG A 556 29.29 -25.49 -6.34
CA ARG A 556 28.58 -26.17 -7.44
C ARG A 556 27.93 -25.17 -8.39
N ALA A 557 27.38 -24.07 -7.87
CA ALA A 557 26.83 -22.99 -8.69
C ALA A 557 27.91 -22.33 -9.58
N ALA A 558 29.09 -22.04 -9.04
CA ALA A 558 30.21 -21.48 -9.83
C ALA A 558 30.71 -22.46 -10.90
N GLU A 559 30.91 -23.74 -10.54
CA GLU A 559 31.33 -24.79 -11.47
C GLU A 559 30.37 -24.93 -12.66
N LEU A 560 29.06 -24.97 -12.40
CA LEU A 560 28.03 -25.07 -13.45
C LEU A 560 27.97 -23.82 -14.32
N LEU A 561 28.13 -22.62 -13.74
CA LEU A 561 28.15 -21.36 -14.49
C LEU A 561 29.41 -21.24 -15.36
N GLN A 562 30.58 -21.67 -14.87
CA GLN A 562 31.82 -21.71 -15.64
C GLN A 562 31.67 -22.69 -16.82
N ARG A 563 31.24 -23.94 -16.56
CA ARG A 563 30.98 -24.94 -17.61
C ARG A 563 29.98 -24.45 -18.67
N MET A 564 28.99 -23.64 -18.30
CA MET A 564 28.09 -23.01 -19.27
C MET A 564 28.76 -21.98 -20.18
N MET A 565 29.78 -21.28 -19.71
CA MET A 565 30.57 -20.31 -20.49
C MET A 565 31.59 -21.04 -21.37
N ASP A 566 32.23 -22.09 -20.85
CA ASP A 566 33.21 -22.92 -21.56
C ASP A 566 32.62 -23.65 -22.79
N LEU A 567 31.29 -23.83 -22.83
CA LEU A 567 30.57 -24.41 -23.96
C LEU A 567 30.27 -23.44 -25.12
N GLU A 568 30.46 -22.13 -24.94
CA GLU A 568 30.25 -21.11 -25.98
C GLU A 568 31.42 -20.12 -26.10
N PRO A 569 32.67 -20.60 -26.31
CA PRO A 569 33.88 -19.77 -26.27
C PRO A 569 33.91 -18.67 -27.34
N ASP A 570 33.25 -18.89 -28.48
CA ASP A 570 33.18 -17.94 -29.59
C ASP A 570 32.13 -16.82 -29.39
N LYS A 571 31.34 -16.88 -28.31
CA LYS A 571 30.32 -15.85 -28.03
C LYS A 571 30.87 -14.71 -27.17
N PRO A 572 30.37 -13.47 -27.36
CA PRO A 572 30.61 -12.39 -26.41
C PRO A 572 30.21 -12.78 -24.99
N LEU A 573 31.03 -12.37 -24.02
CA LEU A 573 30.81 -12.59 -22.58
C LEU A 573 29.40 -12.17 -22.16
N ASP A 574 28.54 -13.13 -21.77
CA ASP A 574 27.26 -12.83 -21.17
C ASP A 574 27.47 -12.17 -19.80
N VAL A 575 27.21 -10.86 -19.76
CA VAL A 575 27.23 -10.02 -18.56
C VAL A 575 26.37 -10.63 -17.45
N SER A 576 25.24 -11.27 -17.77
CA SER A 576 24.32 -11.86 -16.78
C SER A 576 24.88 -13.10 -16.10
N THR A 577 25.34 -14.09 -16.88
CA THR A 577 25.96 -15.32 -16.37
C THR A 577 27.30 -15.03 -15.69
N THR A 578 28.12 -14.13 -16.25
CA THR A 578 29.41 -13.75 -15.65
C THR A 578 29.23 -13.01 -14.33
N ALA A 579 28.25 -12.09 -14.23
CA ALA A 579 27.94 -11.41 -12.96
C ALA A 579 27.42 -12.36 -11.88
N LYS A 580 26.69 -13.42 -12.27
CA LYS A 580 26.28 -14.51 -11.36
C LYS A 580 27.48 -15.34 -10.89
N LEU A 581 28.40 -15.68 -11.79
CA LEU A 581 29.62 -16.44 -11.48
C LEU A 581 30.48 -15.66 -10.48
N ALA A 582 30.76 -14.40 -10.76
CA ALA A 582 31.45 -13.48 -9.86
C ALA A 582 30.79 -13.44 -8.46
N MET A 583 29.46 -13.31 -8.39
CA MET A 583 28.72 -13.37 -7.12
C MET A 583 28.94 -14.69 -6.35
N GLN A 584 29.06 -15.83 -7.02
CA GLN A 584 29.41 -17.10 -6.35
C GLN A 584 30.86 -17.14 -5.88
N LEU A 585 31.78 -16.48 -6.58
CA LEU A 585 33.19 -16.36 -6.17
C LEU A 585 33.34 -15.47 -4.92
N VAL A 586 32.60 -14.37 -4.82
CA VAL A 586 32.49 -13.59 -3.56
C VAL A 586 32.00 -14.47 -2.41
N ARG A 587 30.94 -15.27 -2.62
CA ARG A 587 30.41 -16.22 -1.63
C ARG A 587 31.42 -17.31 -1.23
N GLN A 588 32.40 -17.62 -2.09
CA GLN A 588 33.50 -18.54 -1.81
C GLN A 588 34.74 -17.85 -1.21
N LYS A 589 34.70 -16.54 -0.96
CA LYS A 589 35.86 -15.70 -0.58
C LYS A 589 36.98 -15.61 -1.64
N LYS A 590 36.70 -15.99 -2.89
CA LYS A 590 37.58 -15.81 -4.07
C LYS A 590 37.41 -14.39 -4.62
N TYR A 591 37.84 -13.40 -3.84
CA TYR A 591 37.51 -12.00 -4.11
C TYR A 591 38.26 -11.41 -5.32
N SER A 592 39.54 -11.74 -5.51
CA SER A 592 40.33 -11.34 -6.69
C SER A 592 39.70 -11.82 -8.00
N GLU A 593 39.43 -13.12 -8.13
CA GLU A 593 38.77 -13.72 -9.29
C GLU A 593 37.41 -13.07 -9.58
N SER A 594 36.61 -12.82 -8.52
CA SER A 594 35.34 -12.11 -8.67
C SER A 594 35.50 -10.67 -9.14
N ALA A 595 36.51 -9.95 -8.63
CA ALA A 595 36.71 -8.55 -8.98
C ALA A 595 37.11 -8.44 -10.45
N GLU A 596 38.07 -9.24 -10.90
CA GLU A 596 38.51 -9.29 -12.30
C GLU A 596 37.39 -9.66 -13.27
N LEU A 597 36.46 -10.55 -12.90
CA LEU A 597 35.26 -10.81 -13.71
C LEU A 597 34.34 -9.59 -13.78
N TYR A 598 34.12 -8.87 -12.68
CA TYR A 598 33.32 -7.65 -12.69
C TYR A 598 33.97 -6.53 -13.51
N GLU A 599 35.30 -6.35 -13.43
CA GLU A 599 36.02 -5.37 -14.26
C GLU A 599 35.96 -5.71 -15.76
N LYS A 600 35.99 -7.00 -16.13
CA LYS A 600 35.87 -7.46 -17.53
C LYS A 600 34.49 -7.19 -18.14
N ILE A 601 33.40 -7.28 -17.36
CA ILE A 601 32.03 -7.08 -17.86
C ILE A 601 31.47 -5.67 -17.66
N ALA A 602 32.03 -4.87 -16.76
CA ALA A 602 31.61 -3.49 -16.55
C ALA A 602 31.62 -2.61 -17.83
N PRO A 603 32.57 -2.72 -18.79
CA PRO A 603 32.51 -1.94 -20.03
C PRO A 603 31.56 -2.52 -21.10
N LEU A 604 30.90 -3.67 -20.87
CA LEU A 604 30.05 -4.35 -21.85
C LEU A 604 28.57 -3.93 -21.82
N ASP A 605 28.10 -3.35 -20.70
CA ASP A 605 26.76 -2.75 -20.59
C ASP A 605 26.84 -1.45 -19.78
N GLU A 606 26.70 -0.31 -20.45
CA GLU A 606 26.75 1.03 -19.84
C GLU A 606 25.73 1.21 -18.71
N ASN A 607 24.57 0.54 -18.79
CA ASN A 607 23.50 0.61 -17.78
C ASN A 607 23.85 -0.15 -16.50
N LEU A 608 24.82 -1.07 -16.56
CA LEU A 608 25.29 -1.88 -15.45
C LEU A 608 26.73 -1.56 -15.04
N ALA A 609 27.48 -0.79 -15.84
CA ALA A 609 28.86 -0.39 -15.59
C ALA A 609 29.09 0.13 -14.17
N ALA A 610 28.30 1.13 -13.74
CA ALA A 610 28.39 1.71 -12.39
C ALA A 610 28.15 0.67 -11.28
N TRP A 611 27.26 -0.31 -11.51
CA TRP A 611 27.00 -1.40 -10.56
C TRP A 611 28.16 -2.40 -10.54
N HIS A 612 28.67 -2.83 -11.70
CA HIS A 612 29.76 -3.79 -11.80
C HIS A 612 31.09 -3.25 -11.27
N TRP A 613 31.45 -1.99 -11.58
CA TRP A 613 32.62 -1.35 -10.97
C TRP A 613 32.49 -1.23 -9.43
N LYS A 614 31.28 -0.98 -8.91
CA LYS A 614 31.01 -1.00 -7.46
C LYS A 614 31.18 -2.40 -6.84
N GLU A 615 30.74 -3.46 -7.50
CA GLU A 615 30.98 -4.84 -7.02
C GLU A 615 32.47 -5.20 -7.09
N ALA A 616 33.18 -4.81 -8.15
CA ALA A 616 34.64 -4.99 -8.26
C ALA A 616 35.38 -4.28 -7.12
N ALA A 617 35.03 -3.01 -6.84
CA ALA A 617 35.59 -2.24 -5.72
C ALA A 617 35.32 -2.92 -4.36
N SER A 618 34.09 -3.38 -4.15
CA SER A 618 33.66 -4.10 -2.94
C SER A 618 34.36 -5.45 -2.77
N ALA A 619 34.75 -6.10 -3.86
CA ALA A 619 35.52 -7.34 -3.86
C ALA A 619 37.02 -7.09 -3.60
N TRP A 620 37.64 -6.13 -4.30
CA TRP A 620 39.05 -5.75 -4.03
C TRP A 620 39.27 -5.27 -2.59
N LEU A 621 38.33 -4.54 -2.00
CA LEU A 621 38.41 -4.14 -0.59
C LEU A 621 38.43 -5.38 0.34
N LYS A 622 37.55 -6.36 0.10
CA LYS A 622 37.52 -7.62 0.86
C LYS A 622 38.76 -8.50 0.63
N GLN A 623 39.50 -8.27 -0.46
CA GLN A 623 40.79 -8.89 -0.74
C GLN A 623 41.97 -8.18 -0.03
N GLY A 624 41.76 -6.98 0.53
CA GLY A 624 42.80 -6.10 1.07
C GLY A 624 43.55 -5.28 0.00
N ALA A 625 43.08 -5.28 -1.25
CA ALA A 625 43.72 -4.62 -2.39
C ALA A 625 43.23 -3.17 -2.55
N ASN A 626 43.53 -2.31 -1.57
CA ASN A 626 42.95 -0.96 -1.44
C ASN A 626 43.12 -0.09 -2.70
N ASP A 627 44.28 -0.12 -3.36
CA ASP A 627 44.53 0.67 -4.58
C ASP A 627 43.60 0.26 -5.74
N LYS A 628 43.38 -1.05 -5.89
CA LYS A 628 42.44 -1.59 -6.89
C LYS A 628 40.99 -1.28 -6.51
N ALA A 629 40.65 -1.35 -5.22
CA ALA A 629 39.33 -0.99 -4.72
C ALA A 629 39.02 0.49 -5.01
N LEU A 630 39.97 1.38 -4.75
CA LEU A 630 39.91 2.80 -5.05
C LEU A 630 39.78 3.09 -6.55
N ALA A 631 40.60 2.42 -7.38
CA ALA A 631 40.54 2.57 -8.84
C ALA A 631 39.18 2.12 -9.41
N ALA A 632 38.64 0.98 -8.93
CA ALA A 632 37.32 0.51 -9.32
C ALA A 632 36.19 1.43 -8.79
N ALA A 633 36.29 1.96 -7.57
CA ALA A 633 35.32 2.90 -7.02
C ALA A 633 35.27 4.22 -7.83
N LYS A 634 36.43 4.77 -8.20
CA LYS A 634 36.51 5.96 -9.08
C LYS A 634 35.90 5.70 -10.46
N LYS A 635 36.12 4.53 -11.06
CA LYS A 635 35.43 4.12 -12.30
C LYS A 635 33.91 3.97 -12.12
N ALA A 636 33.44 3.49 -10.97
CA ALA A 636 32.02 3.39 -10.67
C ALA A 636 31.36 4.77 -10.62
N THR A 637 31.94 5.73 -9.89
CA THR A 637 31.44 7.11 -9.79
C THR A 637 31.50 7.87 -11.12
N ALA A 638 32.47 7.56 -11.99
CA ALA A 638 32.58 8.13 -13.33
C ALA A 638 31.65 7.48 -14.38
N SER A 639 31.03 6.34 -14.06
CA SER A 639 30.09 5.65 -14.95
C SER A 639 28.68 6.25 -14.88
N THR A 640 27.84 6.02 -15.90
CA THR A 640 26.42 6.41 -15.90
C THR A 640 25.73 5.94 -14.62
N PRO A 641 25.23 6.84 -13.74
CA PRO A 641 24.75 6.46 -12.41
C PRO A 641 23.57 5.47 -12.43
N GLU A 642 23.53 4.63 -11.40
CA GLU A 642 22.43 3.68 -11.15
C GLU A 642 21.07 4.40 -11.16
N LYS A 643 20.08 3.81 -11.85
CA LYS A 643 18.74 4.41 -12.09
C LYS A 643 17.59 3.42 -11.95
N ARG A 644 17.87 2.12 -11.76
CA ARG A 644 16.87 1.03 -11.80
C ARG A 644 15.88 1.06 -10.62
N SER A 645 16.31 1.54 -9.45
CA SER A 645 15.40 1.88 -8.32
C SER A 645 16.13 2.69 -7.24
N LYS A 646 15.40 3.48 -6.45
CA LYS A 646 15.93 4.18 -5.26
C LYS A 646 16.72 3.27 -4.31
N LEU A 647 16.26 2.03 -4.09
CA LEU A 647 16.94 1.08 -3.21
C LEU A 647 18.28 0.61 -3.79
N LEU A 648 18.39 0.44 -5.11
CA LEU A 648 19.67 0.14 -5.77
C LEU A 648 20.61 1.35 -5.78
N ILE A 649 20.07 2.56 -5.96
CA ILE A 649 20.82 3.83 -5.80
C ILE A 649 21.40 3.93 -4.39
N HIS A 650 20.58 3.70 -3.36
CA HIS A 650 21.03 3.63 -1.96
C HIS A 650 22.18 2.64 -1.77
N PHE A 651 22.05 1.39 -2.22
CA PHE A 651 23.12 0.39 -2.05
C PHE A 651 24.38 0.71 -2.87
N TRP A 652 24.23 1.27 -4.07
CA TRP A 652 25.37 1.71 -4.89
C TRP A 652 26.15 2.82 -4.19
N HIS A 653 25.46 3.87 -3.73
CA HIS A 653 26.07 4.95 -2.96
C HIS A 653 26.66 4.48 -1.62
N ARG A 654 25.93 3.68 -0.84
CA ARG A 654 26.39 3.14 0.45
C ARG A 654 27.72 2.39 0.30
N HIS A 655 27.80 1.45 -0.63
CA HIS A 655 29.01 0.64 -0.81
C HIS A 655 30.19 1.44 -1.37
N LEU A 656 29.94 2.44 -2.22
CA LEU A 656 31.01 3.36 -2.62
C LEU A 656 31.49 4.23 -1.45
N GLY A 657 30.58 4.67 -0.58
CA GLY A 657 30.91 5.31 0.70
C GLY A 657 31.76 4.43 1.62
N GLU A 658 31.37 3.17 1.80
CA GLU A 658 32.13 2.14 2.55
C GLU A 658 33.55 1.93 1.97
N VAL A 659 33.69 1.88 0.63
CA VAL A 659 35.01 1.75 -0.02
C VAL A 659 35.85 3.02 0.15
N PHE A 660 35.32 4.21 -0.19
CA PHE A 660 36.08 5.46 -0.08
C PHE A 660 36.51 5.76 1.36
N LEU A 661 35.69 5.43 2.35
CA LEU A 661 36.03 5.55 3.78
C LEU A 661 37.20 4.64 4.17
N ALA A 662 37.23 3.41 3.65
CA ALA A 662 38.31 2.46 3.89
C ALA A 662 39.61 2.75 3.11
N THR A 663 39.52 3.47 1.98
CA THR A 663 40.68 3.87 1.16
C THR A 663 41.18 5.31 1.42
N GLY A 664 40.67 6.00 2.44
CA GLY A 664 41.14 7.33 2.84
C GLY A 664 40.52 8.53 2.09
N GLU A 665 39.56 8.31 1.20
CA GLU A 665 38.92 9.34 0.37
C GLU A 665 37.70 9.96 1.09
N PHE A 666 37.93 10.45 2.32
CA PHE A 666 36.86 10.78 3.27
C PHE A 666 35.82 11.78 2.74
N LYS A 667 36.25 12.76 1.94
CA LYS A 667 35.37 13.76 1.31
C LYS A 667 34.46 13.15 0.23
N LEU A 668 34.94 12.15 -0.52
CA LEU A 668 34.09 11.37 -1.44
C LEU A 668 33.17 10.40 -0.69
N ALA A 669 33.67 9.79 0.39
CA ALA A 669 32.89 8.88 1.23
C ALA A 669 31.67 9.58 1.83
N ALA A 670 31.85 10.77 2.42
CA ALA A 670 30.77 11.58 2.97
C ALA A 670 29.69 11.91 1.92
N SER A 671 30.10 12.44 0.77
CA SER A 671 29.18 12.78 -0.34
C SER A 671 28.38 11.56 -0.83
N HIS A 672 29.02 10.39 -0.99
CA HIS A 672 28.30 9.17 -1.35
C HIS A 672 27.32 8.73 -0.24
N LEU A 673 27.68 8.83 1.05
CA LEU A 673 26.81 8.42 2.16
C LEU A 673 25.61 9.35 2.36
N GLU A 674 25.74 10.65 2.05
CA GLU A 674 24.63 11.61 2.02
C GLU A 674 23.59 11.23 0.96
N HIS A 675 24.02 10.98 -0.28
CA HIS A 675 23.15 10.49 -1.35
C HIS A 675 22.53 9.10 -1.04
N ALA A 676 23.22 8.25 -0.27
CA ALA A 676 22.65 6.99 0.22
C ALA A 676 21.48 7.24 1.19
N ILE A 677 21.60 8.22 2.09
CA ILE A 677 20.56 8.62 3.04
C ILE A 677 19.32 9.18 2.30
N GLU A 678 19.49 10.04 1.30
CA GLU A 678 18.38 10.62 0.51
C GLU A 678 17.56 9.59 -0.28
N ASN A 679 18.13 8.42 -0.54
CA ASN A 679 17.54 7.38 -1.38
C ASN A 679 16.92 6.21 -0.61
N THR A 680 16.78 6.31 0.71
CA THR A 680 16.06 5.30 1.52
C THR A 680 15.17 5.91 2.61
N ASP A 681 14.06 5.24 2.91
CA ASP A 681 13.15 5.51 4.04
C ASP A 681 13.23 4.40 5.12
N ILE A 682 14.20 3.49 5.00
CA ILE A 682 14.36 2.33 5.89
C ILE A 682 15.30 2.71 7.04
N GLU A 683 14.72 2.93 8.24
CA GLU A 683 15.43 3.48 9.39
C GLU A 683 16.68 2.67 9.83
N GLY A 684 16.71 1.35 9.58
CA GLY A 684 17.92 0.55 9.80
C GLY A 684 19.08 0.98 8.90
N TYR A 685 18.83 1.17 7.60
CA TYR A 685 19.85 1.63 6.65
C TYR A 685 20.21 3.11 6.84
N LEU A 686 19.24 3.93 7.27
CA LEU A 686 19.50 5.32 7.68
C LEU A 686 20.44 5.38 8.89
N ARG A 687 20.26 4.51 9.89
CA ARG A 687 21.15 4.42 11.05
C ARG A 687 22.57 4.04 10.65
N ASP A 688 22.74 2.98 9.84
CA ASP A 688 24.04 2.54 9.32
C ASP A 688 24.77 3.69 8.59
N CYS A 689 24.09 4.33 7.63
CA CYS A 689 24.70 5.36 6.80
C CYS A 689 24.99 6.66 7.58
N ARG A 690 24.16 7.02 8.58
CA ARG A 690 24.46 8.15 9.48
C ARG A 690 25.71 7.89 10.33
N GLY A 691 25.92 6.65 10.79
CA GLY A 691 27.13 6.26 11.52
C GLY A 691 28.38 6.40 10.65
N LEU A 692 28.36 5.78 9.46
CA LEU A 692 29.46 5.89 8.49
C LEU A 692 29.72 7.34 8.05
N LEU A 693 28.67 8.17 7.91
CA LEU A 693 28.80 9.57 7.52
C LEU A 693 29.44 10.42 8.64
N ALA A 694 29.14 10.13 9.90
CA ALA A 694 29.81 10.78 11.03
C ALA A 694 31.30 10.44 11.06
N GLU A 695 31.66 9.17 10.87
CA GLU A 695 33.07 8.73 10.78
C GLU A 695 33.79 9.37 9.59
N ALA A 696 33.15 9.41 8.42
CA ALA A 696 33.71 10.01 7.21
C ALA A 696 33.93 11.54 7.34
N ARG A 697 33.04 12.25 8.03
CA ARG A 697 33.20 13.69 8.28
C ARG A 697 34.33 13.97 9.28
N LEU A 698 34.34 13.29 10.43
CA LEU A 698 35.42 13.43 11.42
C LEU A 698 36.81 13.23 10.79
N LYS A 699 36.99 12.15 10.02
CA LYS A 699 38.26 11.86 9.32
C LYS A 699 38.57 12.83 8.16
N ALA A 700 37.58 13.50 7.59
CA ALA A 700 37.78 14.54 6.58
C ALA A 700 38.20 15.89 7.18
N ASP A 701 37.81 16.14 8.43
CA ASP A 701 38.13 17.35 9.20
C ASP A 701 39.47 17.20 9.95
N ASP A 702 39.76 16.02 10.53
CA ASP A 702 41.05 15.67 11.17
C ASP A 702 42.25 15.64 10.19
N GLY A 703 41.99 15.60 8.88
CA GLY A 703 42.99 15.40 7.83
C GLY A 703 43.35 16.65 7.02
N ASN A 704 43.20 17.86 7.60
CA ASN A 704 43.25 19.13 6.87
C ASN A 704 44.12 20.21 7.54
#